data_AF-A0AA38T4L9-F1
#
_entry.id   AF-A0AA38T4L9-F1
#
_cell.length_a   1.000
_cell.length_b   1.000
_cell.length_c   1.000
_cell.angle_alpha   90.00
_cell.angle_beta   90.00
_cell.angle_gamma   90.00
#
_symmetry.space_group_name_H-M   'P 1'
#
loop_
_entity.id
_entity.type
_entity.pdbx_description
1 polymer ?
#
loop_
_entity_poly.entity_id
_entity_poly.type
_entity_poly.pdbx_seq_one_letter_code
_entity_poly.pdbx_strand_id
1 'polypeptide(L)'
;MLRRRALPLLRYFSSSPETPSPPSLYSFLQPSIFSPKKPPIQQELQQTPNKPTPTLLDNQQNPNLESNLQSSLKQNNTDEAWKSFKSLSSSLPSFLFHFVCGVVRLSRLVGEPENFVSFFEVFNESCRIAKDEELDSLRPDLDACNAALEGCCFEVESVTDAQKVLDEMSVLGVRPDETSFGCLAYLYAIKGLETKIIELKDLVSKFGFSDQRVFISNLISGYLKSGNLESVSAAILQRLSELDGKGLNFLEETYGEMVKGYLEHGSTKGLASLILESQKLESKAIIVEKSVGYGVISACVNLGLLEKAHNVLDEMNAQGGSVGLGVYVSILKAYGKEKRTSEAAQLVSEMCGFGLELDVGSFDALIDASMASQDFQSAFSLFRDMREARIPDLMGSYITIMTGLTENHRPELMASFLDEVVEDPRVKIGTHDWNSIIHAFCKAGRLEDARRTFRRMVFLQFEPSEQTYLSLVNGYMNAGNYFSVLMMWNDVKKRASFNGEGGFKLDHGLVDAFLYALVKGGFFDAVMQVVEKSQEMKIFVDKWRYKQVFMENHKKLKVAKLRKKSIKKMEALIAFKNWAGMIQVVGFTLLLGFWIQVASSHGDHSFARIGIQQVTFALTDAAYVKASPTILGSKGQNSEWVTVHISNLNPSIDDWIGVFSPANFSDSTCLPENSRVSPPYLCSAPIKYQYANYSNPDYKVTGEASLNLQLINQRSDFSFALFTGGLSTPNLVAVSNTVAFVNPNAPSYPRLAQGKMWDEMTITWTSGYGIDEAEPFLEWGQRNGEQKRSYAGTLTFDRHSMCGAPARTVGWRDPGYTYKLGHKLLNGTIIWSQMYQFKSSPFPGQDSLQRVIIFGDMGKDEADGSNEYNNFQRGSLNTTKRLIEDLENIDIVFHIGDICYANGYLSQWDQFTSQIEPIASTVPYMIASGNHERDWPNSGSFYENNDSGGECGVVAQTMFYVPTDNRDKFWYTCFDHLLTPRYSTDYGMFRFCIADTEHDWREGTEQYHFIERCLASVDRQKQPWLIFIAHRVLGYSSSLFYAIEGSFGEPMGRDGLQKLWQKYKVDIAVYGHAHNYERTCPVYENTCMNDEKSHYKGSLNGTIHMVAGGGGASLTPFAPFKTAWSIYRDYDYGFLKLTAFNHSTVLVEYKKSRDGQVYDSFMISRDYRDVLACTFDSCSSTTLAS
;
A
#
# COMPACT_ATOMS: atom_id res chain seq x y z
N MET A 1 -54.05 -20.02 66.01
CA MET A 1 -54.39 -19.47 64.68
C MET A 1 -53.44 -20.07 63.64
N LEU A 2 -54.03 -20.63 62.58
CA LEU A 2 -53.56 -20.95 61.21
C LEU A 2 -52.05 -20.84 60.87
N ARG A 3 -51.45 -21.62 59.97
CA ARG A 3 -51.63 -22.93 59.30
C ARG A 3 -50.48 -22.98 58.27
N ARG A 4 -49.77 -24.11 58.10
CA ARG A 4 -48.83 -24.34 56.98
C ARG A 4 -48.85 -25.81 56.55
N ARG A 5 -48.71 -25.99 55.22
CA ARG A 5 -48.14 -27.12 54.45
C ARG A 5 -48.94 -28.43 54.19
N ALA A 6 -48.76 -28.82 52.91
CA ALA A 6 -48.55 -30.15 52.30
C ALA A 6 -49.75 -30.99 51.80
N LEU A 7 -49.57 -31.48 50.54
CA LEU A 7 -50.08 -32.64 49.75
C LEU A 7 -51.03 -33.66 50.44
N PRO A 8 -51.87 -34.50 49.75
CA PRO A 8 -51.56 -35.23 48.49
C PRO A 8 -52.74 -35.67 47.53
N LEU A 9 -52.32 -36.30 46.40
CA LEU A 9 -52.87 -37.41 45.58
C LEU A 9 -54.24 -38.09 45.85
N LEU A 10 -54.96 -38.47 44.75
CA LEU A 10 -55.52 -39.81 44.40
C LEU A 10 -56.65 -39.65 43.32
N ARG A 11 -56.47 -40.12 42.09
CA ARG A 11 -56.73 -41.47 41.48
C ARG A 11 -58.18 -41.75 41.04
N TYR A 12 -58.21 -42.18 39.78
CA TYR A 12 -59.27 -42.81 38.97
C TYR A 12 -60.00 -43.99 39.61
N PHE A 13 -61.19 -44.28 39.07
CA PHE A 13 -61.69 -45.66 38.89
C PHE A 13 -61.99 -45.93 37.42
N SER A 14 -61.52 -47.08 36.95
CA SER A 14 -61.75 -47.71 35.65
C SER A 14 -62.62 -48.96 35.80
N SER A 15 -63.31 -49.35 34.73
CA SER A 15 -63.74 -50.74 34.47
C SER A 15 -63.38 -51.13 33.03
N SER A 16 -62.79 -52.33 32.91
CA SER A 16 -62.16 -53.07 31.79
C SER A 16 -63.12 -53.50 30.64
N PRO A 17 -62.74 -54.33 29.61
CA PRO A 17 -61.41 -54.82 29.12
C PRO A 17 -61.25 -54.90 27.56
N GLU A 18 -60.09 -55.43 27.11
CA GLU A 18 -59.80 -56.17 25.84
C GLU A 18 -59.32 -55.47 24.54
N THR A 19 -58.00 -55.52 24.30
CA THR A 19 -57.29 -56.30 23.24
C THR A 19 -55.79 -55.92 23.26
N PRO A 20 -54.83 -56.86 23.12
CA PRO A 20 -53.41 -56.49 23.05
C PRO A 20 -53.11 -55.93 21.66
N SER A 21 -52.91 -54.62 21.57
CA SER A 21 -52.29 -54.00 20.39
C SER A 21 -50.84 -54.53 20.24
N PRO A 22 -50.33 -54.74 19.02
CA PRO A 22 -48.94 -55.14 18.79
C PRO A 22 -47.98 -54.15 19.48
N PRO A 23 -46.78 -54.58 19.91
CA PRO A 23 -45.83 -53.70 20.57
C PRO A 23 -45.46 -52.55 19.64
N SER A 24 -45.97 -51.35 19.92
CA SER A 24 -45.53 -50.13 19.25
C SER A 24 -44.07 -49.84 19.62
N LEU A 25 -43.28 -49.18 18.76
CA LEU A 25 -41.91 -48.71 19.06
C LEU A 25 -41.76 -47.97 20.41
N TYR A 26 -42.85 -47.46 21.00
CA TYR A 26 -42.87 -46.88 22.34
C TYR A 26 -42.68 -47.89 23.49
N SER A 27 -42.77 -49.21 23.24
CA SER A 27 -42.49 -50.26 24.22
C SER A 27 -41.08 -50.15 24.79
N PHE A 28 -40.12 -49.74 23.96
CA PHE A 28 -38.72 -49.58 24.34
C PHE A 28 -38.44 -48.43 25.32
N LEU A 29 -39.39 -47.50 25.52
CA LEU A 29 -39.28 -46.38 26.46
C LEU A 29 -39.74 -46.74 27.89
N GLN A 30 -40.24 -47.97 28.12
CA GLN A 30 -40.69 -48.41 29.44
C GLN A 30 -39.50 -48.84 30.32
N PRO A 31 -39.32 -48.26 31.54
CA PRO A 31 -38.17 -48.56 32.42
C PRO A 31 -38.06 -50.02 32.89
N SER A 32 -39.16 -50.78 32.81
CA SER A 32 -39.27 -52.14 33.34
C SER A 32 -38.59 -53.21 32.48
N ILE A 33 -38.40 -52.96 31.18
CA ILE A 33 -37.85 -53.97 30.24
C ILE A 33 -36.31 -54.00 30.27
N PHE A 34 -35.66 -52.87 30.59
CA PHE A 34 -34.20 -52.71 30.58
C PHE A 34 -33.57 -52.57 31.98
N SER A 35 -34.31 -52.88 33.04
CA SER A 35 -33.75 -52.88 34.39
C SER A 35 -32.76 -54.06 34.55
N PRO A 36 -31.51 -53.82 35.01
CA PRO A 36 -30.55 -54.91 35.19
C PRO A 36 -31.04 -55.89 36.27
N LYS A 37 -31.24 -57.16 35.90
CA LYS A 37 -31.37 -58.25 36.87
C LYS A 37 -30.09 -58.30 37.71
N LYS A 38 -30.23 -58.22 39.04
CA LYS A 38 -29.11 -58.22 40.00
C LYS A 38 -28.23 -59.47 39.83
N PRO A 39 -26.89 -59.35 39.83
CA PRO A 39 -26.01 -60.50 39.99
C PRO A 39 -26.11 -61.07 41.41
N PRO A 40 -25.93 -62.40 41.61
CA PRO A 40 -25.83 -62.99 42.94
C PRO A 40 -24.54 -62.56 43.64
N ILE A 41 -24.63 -62.43 44.96
CA ILE A 41 -23.56 -62.08 45.90
C ILE A 41 -22.52 -63.21 45.97
N GLN A 42 -21.22 -62.89 45.86
CA GLN A 42 -20.17 -63.59 46.61
C GLN A 42 -18.84 -62.82 46.67
N GLN A 43 -18.51 -62.45 47.91
CA GLN A 43 -17.22 -62.54 48.63
C GLN A 43 -15.92 -61.94 48.05
N GLU A 44 -15.31 -61.12 48.93
CA GLU A 44 -13.96 -60.56 48.92
C GLU A 44 -12.85 -61.61 48.76
N LEU A 45 -11.75 -61.25 48.08
CA LEU A 45 -10.39 -61.39 48.62
C LEU A 45 -9.33 -60.64 47.79
N GLN A 46 -8.28 -60.27 48.50
CA GLN A 46 -7.21 -59.31 48.21
C GLN A 46 -6.04 -59.86 47.36
N GLN A 47 -5.32 -58.91 46.74
CA GLN A 47 -3.86 -58.82 46.48
C GLN A 47 -3.12 -59.89 45.62
N THR A 48 -2.62 -59.40 44.46
CA THR A 48 -1.32 -59.58 43.71
C THR A 48 -0.25 -60.61 44.17
N PRO A 49 0.79 -61.03 43.36
CA PRO A 49 1.18 -60.73 41.95
C PRO A 49 1.77 -61.92 41.10
N ASN A 50 2.21 -61.60 39.86
CA ASN A 50 3.25 -62.22 38.99
C ASN A 50 2.93 -63.44 38.06
N LYS A 51 3.05 -63.17 36.73
CA LYS A 51 3.56 -63.91 35.52
C LYS A 51 3.72 -65.47 35.58
N PRO A 52 3.78 -66.21 34.43
CA PRO A 52 3.79 -65.82 33.00
C PRO A 52 2.87 -66.68 32.08
N THR A 53 2.88 -66.36 30.78
CA THR A 53 2.31 -67.10 29.64
C THR A 53 2.66 -68.60 29.64
N PRO A 54 1.72 -69.49 29.23
CA PRO A 54 1.95 -70.40 28.09
C PRO A 54 0.71 -70.53 27.18
N THR A 55 0.84 -70.22 25.89
CA THR A 55 0.90 -71.17 24.74
C THR A 55 -0.26 -72.17 24.62
N LEU A 56 -1.05 -71.92 23.58
CA LEU A 56 -1.96 -72.83 22.88
C LEU A 56 -1.34 -74.19 22.60
N LEU A 57 -2.09 -75.26 22.84
CA LEU A 57 -2.05 -76.48 22.05
C LEU A 57 -3.43 -77.16 22.06
N ASP A 58 -3.85 -77.47 20.83
CA ASP A 58 -4.82 -78.48 20.38
C ASP A 58 -6.31 -78.34 20.71
N ASN A 59 -7.01 -77.75 19.74
CA ASN A 59 -8.30 -78.29 19.28
C ASN A 59 -8.24 -78.46 17.74
N GLN A 60 -7.52 -79.49 17.29
CA GLN A 60 -7.70 -80.07 15.96
C GLN A 60 -9.00 -80.87 15.93
N GLN A 61 -10.13 -80.18 15.73
CA GLN A 61 -11.40 -80.73 15.22
C GLN A 61 -12.41 -79.56 15.12
N ASN A 62 -12.42 -78.80 14.01
CA ASN A 62 -13.64 -78.22 13.37
C ASN A 62 -13.48 -77.23 12.17
N PRO A 63 -12.39 -77.17 11.39
CA PRO A 63 -12.39 -76.32 10.18
C PRO A 63 -13.38 -76.80 9.09
N ASN A 64 -13.88 -78.04 9.16
CA ASN A 64 -14.88 -78.56 8.22
C ASN A 64 -16.31 -78.09 8.47
N LEU A 65 -16.70 -77.77 9.71
CA LEU A 65 -18.08 -77.38 10.02
C LEU A 65 -18.33 -75.88 9.74
N GLU A 66 -17.34 -75.03 9.99
CA GLU A 66 -17.37 -73.60 9.62
C GLU A 66 -17.33 -73.38 8.10
N SER A 67 -16.49 -74.14 7.38
CA SER A 67 -16.42 -74.08 5.92
C SER A 67 -17.69 -74.66 5.26
N ASN A 68 -18.27 -75.72 5.84
CA ASN A 68 -19.55 -76.26 5.40
C ASN A 68 -20.70 -75.26 5.62
N LEU A 69 -20.76 -74.57 6.77
CA LEU A 69 -21.77 -73.52 6.99
C LEU A 69 -21.63 -72.38 5.97
N GLN A 70 -20.42 -71.89 5.72
CA GLN A 70 -20.16 -70.85 4.72
C GLN A 70 -20.47 -71.33 3.28
N SER A 71 -20.14 -72.57 2.95
CA SER A 71 -20.47 -73.19 1.65
C SER A 71 -21.97 -73.35 1.47
N SER A 72 -22.69 -73.84 2.48
CA SER A 72 -24.13 -74.05 2.43
C SER A 72 -24.92 -72.74 2.36
N LEU A 73 -24.45 -71.69 3.07
CA LEU A 73 -25.02 -70.35 2.94
C LEU A 73 -24.79 -69.77 1.53
N LYS A 74 -23.60 -69.95 0.94
CA LYS A 74 -23.31 -69.54 -0.46
C LYS A 74 -24.05 -70.35 -1.53
N GLN A 75 -24.49 -71.56 -1.20
CA GLN A 75 -25.23 -72.46 -2.11
C GLN A 75 -26.74 -72.44 -1.86
N ASN A 76 -27.22 -71.57 -0.97
CA ASN A 76 -28.64 -71.42 -0.61
C ASN A 76 -29.32 -72.73 -0.11
N ASN A 77 -28.56 -73.61 0.55
CA ASN A 77 -29.05 -74.88 1.09
C ASN A 77 -29.35 -74.75 2.59
N THR A 78 -30.60 -74.41 2.89
CA THR A 78 -31.09 -74.02 4.23
C THR A 78 -31.07 -75.16 5.24
N ASP A 79 -31.43 -76.38 4.85
CA ASP A 79 -31.43 -77.56 5.74
C ASP A 79 -30.01 -77.95 6.20
N GLU A 80 -29.03 -77.81 5.31
CA GLU A 80 -27.64 -78.19 5.57
C GLU A 80 -26.86 -77.09 6.30
N ALA A 81 -27.19 -75.82 6.01
CA ALA A 81 -26.76 -74.68 6.83
C ALA A 81 -27.29 -74.81 8.27
N TRP A 82 -28.56 -75.20 8.44
CA TRP A 82 -29.17 -75.38 9.75
C TRP A 82 -28.57 -76.53 10.56
N LYS A 83 -28.30 -77.69 9.94
CA LYS A 83 -27.59 -78.80 10.59
C LYS A 83 -26.19 -78.41 11.04
N SER A 84 -25.45 -77.70 10.19
CA SER A 84 -24.11 -77.21 10.52
C SER A 84 -24.14 -76.21 11.67
N PHE A 85 -25.12 -75.29 11.66
CA PHE A 85 -25.33 -74.30 12.73
C PHE A 85 -25.66 -74.95 14.08
N LYS A 86 -26.61 -75.90 14.12
CA LYS A 86 -26.96 -76.66 15.35
C LYS A 86 -25.79 -77.45 15.92
N SER A 87 -24.97 -78.06 15.05
CA SER A 87 -23.80 -78.81 15.49
C SER A 87 -22.69 -77.88 16.03
N LEU A 88 -22.54 -76.69 15.45
CA LEU A 88 -21.60 -75.67 15.92
C LEU A 88 -22.05 -75.12 17.29
N SER A 89 -23.32 -74.76 17.44
CA SER A 89 -23.88 -74.15 18.65
C SER A 89 -23.79 -75.03 19.90
N SER A 90 -23.81 -76.36 19.72
CA SER A 90 -23.60 -77.32 20.81
C SER A 90 -22.14 -77.45 21.28
N SER A 91 -21.16 -76.94 20.51
CA SER A 91 -19.73 -77.18 20.76
C SER A 91 -18.96 -75.96 21.29
N LEU A 92 -19.36 -74.72 20.96
CA LEU A 92 -18.63 -73.50 21.35
C LEU A 92 -19.57 -72.28 21.54
N PRO A 93 -20.18 -72.08 22.72
CA PRO A 93 -21.17 -71.01 22.94
C PRO A 93 -20.63 -69.58 22.82
N SER A 94 -19.33 -69.34 23.05
CA SER A 94 -18.76 -67.98 23.11
C SER A 94 -18.04 -67.52 21.83
N PHE A 95 -17.73 -68.43 20.89
CA PHE A 95 -16.93 -68.11 19.69
C PHE A 95 -17.77 -67.95 18.41
N LEU A 96 -19.01 -68.45 18.40
CA LEU A 96 -19.91 -68.40 17.26
C LEU A 96 -20.36 -66.99 16.86
N PHE A 97 -20.38 -66.09 17.83
CA PHE A 97 -20.95 -64.76 17.69
C PHE A 97 -20.12 -63.82 16.81
N HIS A 98 -18.78 -63.90 16.91
CA HIS A 98 -17.89 -63.19 15.98
C HIS A 98 -17.85 -63.83 14.58
N PHE A 99 -18.15 -65.12 14.47
CA PHE A 99 -18.11 -65.84 13.20
C PHE A 99 -19.31 -65.51 12.30
N VAL A 100 -20.53 -65.45 12.85
CA VAL A 100 -21.74 -65.04 12.10
C VAL A 100 -21.63 -63.58 11.64
N CYS A 101 -21.14 -62.67 12.49
CA CYS A 101 -20.83 -61.29 12.10
C CYS A 101 -19.73 -61.20 11.01
N GLY A 102 -18.75 -62.11 11.04
CA GLY A 102 -17.71 -62.22 10.01
C GLY A 102 -18.24 -62.66 8.64
N VAL A 103 -19.20 -63.60 8.61
CA VAL A 103 -19.85 -64.06 7.37
C VAL A 103 -20.73 -62.96 6.74
N VAL A 104 -21.43 -62.17 7.55
CA VAL A 104 -22.20 -61.00 7.08
C VAL A 104 -21.27 -59.93 6.49
N ARG A 105 -20.15 -59.61 7.16
CA ARG A 105 -19.14 -58.69 6.59
C ARG A 105 -18.52 -59.20 5.29
N LEU A 106 -18.33 -60.51 5.14
CA LEU A 106 -17.86 -61.14 3.90
C LEU A 106 -18.90 -61.11 2.78
N SER A 107 -20.20 -61.18 3.11
CA SER A 107 -21.28 -61.09 2.10
C SER A 107 -21.41 -59.67 1.49
N ARG A 108 -21.07 -58.64 2.28
CA ARG A 108 -20.99 -57.23 1.85
C ARG A 108 -19.95 -56.99 0.73
N LEU A 109 -19.00 -57.91 0.54
CA LEU A 109 -17.97 -57.85 -0.51
C LEU A 109 -18.41 -58.53 -1.83
N VAL A 110 -19.51 -59.31 -1.84
CA VAL A 110 -19.86 -60.20 -2.97
C VAL A 110 -21.10 -59.75 -3.75
N GLY A 111 -21.99 -58.93 -3.18
CA GLY A 111 -23.01 -58.20 -3.94
C GLY A 111 -24.14 -59.03 -4.55
N GLU A 112 -24.56 -60.14 -3.94
CA GLU A 112 -25.68 -60.97 -4.44
C GLU A 112 -26.87 -61.06 -3.45
N PRO A 113 -28.11 -60.69 -3.88
CA PRO A 113 -29.32 -60.67 -3.04
C PRO A 113 -29.75 -62.04 -2.48
N GLU A 114 -29.36 -63.13 -3.15
CA GLU A 114 -29.84 -64.49 -2.84
C GLU A 114 -29.28 -65.05 -1.51
N ASN A 115 -28.18 -64.48 -1.00
CA ASN A 115 -27.55 -64.91 0.26
C ASN A 115 -28.20 -64.29 1.52
N PHE A 116 -28.97 -63.20 1.40
CA PHE A 116 -29.63 -62.56 2.55
C PHE A 116 -30.84 -63.37 3.03
N VAL A 117 -31.56 -64.03 2.13
CA VAL A 117 -32.76 -64.82 2.46
C VAL A 117 -32.41 -65.95 3.44
N SER A 118 -31.34 -66.69 3.17
CA SER A 118 -30.89 -67.79 4.05
C SER A 118 -30.37 -67.26 5.40
N PHE A 119 -29.71 -66.10 5.42
CA PHE A 119 -29.32 -65.44 6.68
C PHE A 119 -30.53 -65.00 7.51
N PHE A 120 -31.54 -64.40 6.88
CA PHE A 120 -32.74 -63.91 7.55
C PHE A 120 -33.57 -65.05 8.16
N GLU A 121 -33.61 -66.21 7.51
CA GLU A 121 -34.22 -67.43 8.07
C GLU A 121 -33.46 -67.94 9.31
N VAL A 122 -32.12 -67.99 9.25
CA VAL A 122 -31.29 -68.38 10.41
C VAL A 122 -31.45 -67.40 11.57
N PHE A 123 -31.55 -66.10 11.28
CA PHE A 123 -31.83 -65.07 12.29
C PHE A 123 -33.19 -65.28 12.96
N ASN A 124 -34.26 -65.47 12.18
CA ASN A 124 -35.61 -65.69 12.71
C ASN A 124 -35.71 -66.97 13.55
N GLU A 125 -35.04 -68.04 13.13
CA GLU A 125 -35.01 -69.30 13.88
C GLU A 125 -34.17 -69.17 15.17
N SER A 126 -33.09 -68.38 15.15
CA SER A 126 -32.31 -68.07 16.36
C SER A 126 -33.12 -67.24 17.36
N CYS A 127 -33.89 -66.25 16.90
CA CYS A 127 -34.86 -65.53 17.73
C CYS A 127 -35.90 -66.48 18.32
N ARG A 128 -36.43 -67.41 17.53
CA ARG A 128 -37.42 -68.40 17.98
C ARG A 128 -36.87 -69.29 19.09
N ILE A 129 -35.67 -69.84 18.95
CA ILE A 129 -35.04 -70.70 19.96
C ILE A 129 -34.69 -69.92 21.23
N ALA A 130 -34.18 -68.70 21.09
CA ALA A 130 -33.88 -67.84 22.25
C ALA A 130 -35.15 -67.56 23.09
N LYS A 131 -36.34 -67.48 22.46
CA LYS A 131 -37.63 -67.28 23.13
C LYS A 131 -38.24 -68.57 23.68
N ASP A 132 -38.23 -69.65 22.90
CA ASP A 132 -38.91 -70.90 23.23
C ASP A 132 -38.11 -71.77 24.23
N GLU A 133 -36.77 -71.69 24.22
CA GLU A 133 -35.88 -72.56 25.02
C GLU A 133 -35.08 -71.82 26.12
N GLU A 134 -35.30 -70.52 26.33
CA GLU A 134 -34.60 -69.66 27.32
C GLU A 134 -33.05 -69.75 27.29
N LEU A 135 -32.48 -70.05 26.12
CA LEU A 135 -31.03 -70.16 25.92
C LEU A 135 -30.39 -68.78 25.68
N ASP A 136 -29.95 -68.13 26.77
CA ASP A 136 -29.29 -66.82 26.73
C ASP A 136 -28.07 -66.76 25.77
N SER A 137 -27.41 -67.89 25.50
CA SER A 137 -26.25 -67.98 24.60
C SER A 137 -26.58 -67.85 23.11
N LEU A 138 -27.83 -68.01 22.71
CA LEU A 138 -28.29 -67.90 21.31
C LEU A 138 -29.06 -66.61 21.04
N ARG A 139 -29.22 -65.76 22.06
CA ARG A 139 -29.89 -64.47 21.93
C ARG A 139 -29.11 -63.57 20.96
N PRO A 140 -29.72 -63.13 19.85
CA PRO A 140 -29.11 -62.16 18.95
C PRO A 140 -28.79 -60.87 19.69
N ASP A 141 -27.64 -60.28 19.37
CA ASP A 141 -27.23 -59.01 19.92
C ASP A 141 -27.58 -57.85 19.00
N LEU A 142 -27.17 -56.66 19.44
CA LEU A 142 -27.39 -55.43 18.69
C LEU A 142 -26.75 -55.50 17.29
N ASP A 143 -25.55 -56.05 17.14
CA ASP A 143 -24.87 -56.13 15.84
C ASP A 143 -25.59 -57.09 14.88
N ALA A 144 -26.03 -58.26 15.36
CA ALA A 144 -26.82 -59.19 14.56
C ALA A 144 -28.19 -58.63 14.17
N CYS A 145 -28.85 -57.90 15.08
CA CYS A 145 -30.14 -57.25 14.80
C CYS A 145 -29.97 -56.09 13.80
N ASN A 146 -28.90 -55.29 13.92
CA ASN A 146 -28.57 -54.24 12.97
C ASN A 146 -28.22 -54.81 11.59
N ALA A 147 -27.53 -55.94 11.50
CA ALA A 147 -27.28 -56.64 10.23
C ALA A 147 -28.58 -57.14 9.56
N ALA A 148 -29.50 -57.71 10.34
CA ALA A 148 -30.81 -58.13 9.85
C ALA A 148 -31.65 -56.92 9.39
N LEU A 149 -31.66 -55.84 10.17
CA LEU A 149 -32.30 -54.56 9.79
C LEU A 149 -31.67 -53.98 8.52
N GLU A 150 -30.35 -53.94 8.42
CA GLU A 150 -29.63 -53.45 7.23
C GLU A 150 -30.07 -54.21 5.99
N GLY A 151 -30.02 -55.55 5.99
CA GLY A 151 -30.44 -56.30 4.79
C GLY A 151 -31.94 -56.22 4.50
N CYS A 152 -32.80 -56.12 5.52
CA CYS A 152 -34.23 -55.85 5.30
C CYS A 152 -34.49 -54.47 4.70
N CYS A 153 -33.70 -53.46 5.08
CA CYS A 153 -33.91 -52.07 4.70
C CYS A 153 -33.22 -51.69 3.38
N PHE A 154 -32.00 -52.16 3.14
CA PHE A 154 -31.16 -51.79 1.98
C PHE A 154 -31.27 -52.78 0.81
N GLU A 155 -31.35 -54.09 1.08
CA GLU A 155 -31.33 -55.13 0.04
C GLU A 155 -32.74 -55.60 -0.36
N VAL A 156 -33.59 -55.91 0.62
CA VAL A 156 -34.96 -56.45 0.37
C VAL A 156 -36.02 -55.34 0.31
N GLU A 157 -35.77 -54.23 0.99
CA GLU A 157 -36.69 -53.10 1.16
C GLU A 157 -38.10 -53.50 1.68
N SER A 158 -38.17 -54.46 2.62
CA SER A 158 -39.44 -54.97 3.18
C SER A 158 -39.77 -54.33 4.54
N VAL A 159 -40.83 -53.53 4.58
CA VAL A 159 -41.33 -52.89 5.81
C VAL A 159 -41.85 -53.91 6.82
N THR A 160 -42.48 -54.99 6.35
CA THR A 160 -43.02 -56.04 7.22
C THR A 160 -41.92 -56.82 7.92
N ASP A 161 -40.81 -57.10 7.22
CA ASP A 161 -39.72 -57.89 7.80
C ASP A 161 -38.83 -57.03 8.71
N ALA A 162 -38.59 -55.77 8.36
CA ALA A 162 -37.93 -54.82 9.26
C ALA A 162 -38.72 -54.61 10.57
N GLN A 163 -40.06 -54.54 10.50
CA GLN A 163 -40.89 -54.43 11.70
C GLN A 163 -40.84 -55.71 12.55
N LYS A 164 -40.82 -56.89 11.93
CA LYS A 164 -40.63 -58.16 12.67
C LYS A 164 -39.30 -58.14 13.44
N VAL A 165 -38.21 -57.69 12.83
CA VAL A 165 -36.91 -57.59 13.53
C VAL A 165 -37.00 -56.66 14.75
N LEU A 166 -37.71 -55.53 14.64
CA LEU A 166 -37.93 -54.65 15.80
C LEU A 166 -38.79 -55.29 16.89
N ASP A 167 -39.85 -55.99 16.50
CA ASP A 167 -40.72 -56.70 17.45
C ASP A 167 -39.89 -57.78 18.20
N GLU A 168 -39.01 -58.49 17.49
CA GLU A 168 -38.06 -59.44 18.07
C GLU A 168 -37.06 -58.74 19.00
N MET A 169 -36.47 -57.61 18.61
CA MET A 169 -35.60 -56.82 19.49
C MET A 169 -36.31 -56.41 20.79
N SER A 170 -37.60 -56.05 20.72
CA SER A 170 -38.41 -55.68 21.90
C SER A 170 -38.64 -56.87 22.83
N VAL A 171 -38.98 -58.03 22.27
CA VAL A 171 -39.26 -59.25 23.04
C VAL A 171 -37.98 -59.81 23.67
N LEU A 172 -36.88 -59.77 22.92
CA LEU A 172 -35.58 -60.21 23.39
C LEU A 172 -34.96 -59.21 24.36
N GLY A 173 -35.44 -57.96 24.45
CA GLY A 173 -34.87 -56.92 25.32
C GLY A 173 -33.55 -56.37 24.81
N VAL A 174 -33.33 -56.36 23.48
CA VAL A 174 -32.19 -55.72 22.82
C VAL A 174 -32.57 -54.27 22.53
N ARG A 175 -31.81 -53.31 23.06
CA ARG A 175 -32.12 -51.88 22.91
C ARG A 175 -31.63 -51.37 21.54
N PRO A 176 -32.50 -50.80 20.69
CA PRO A 176 -32.08 -50.20 19.43
C PRO A 176 -31.12 -49.02 19.62
N ASP A 177 -30.19 -48.86 18.66
CA ASP A 177 -29.22 -47.78 18.62
C ASP A 177 -29.45 -46.84 17.42
N GLU A 178 -28.57 -45.86 17.25
CA GLU A 178 -28.67 -44.89 16.15
C GLU A 178 -28.67 -45.58 14.77
N THR A 179 -27.91 -46.67 14.61
CA THR A 179 -27.84 -47.46 13.38
C THR A 179 -29.16 -48.16 13.08
N SER A 180 -29.80 -48.76 14.10
CA SER A 180 -31.13 -49.37 13.97
C SER A 180 -32.16 -48.34 13.45
N PHE A 181 -32.20 -47.16 14.06
CA PHE A 181 -33.10 -46.08 13.65
C PHE A 181 -32.74 -45.52 12.27
N GLY A 182 -31.46 -45.44 11.91
CA GLY A 182 -31.00 -45.03 10.59
C GLY A 182 -31.47 -45.96 9.47
N CYS A 183 -31.36 -47.29 9.65
CA CYS A 183 -31.82 -48.27 8.65
C CYS A 183 -33.33 -48.12 8.37
N LEU A 184 -34.12 -47.94 9.42
CA LEU A 184 -35.57 -47.71 9.29
C LEU A 184 -35.89 -46.38 8.62
N ALA A 185 -35.13 -45.33 8.95
CA ALA A 185 -35.27 -44.02 8.33
C ALA A 185 -35.06 -44.10 6.81
N TYR A 186 -34.04 -44.83 6.36
CA TYR A 186 -33.79 -45.12 4.95
C TYR A 186 -34.98 -45.83 4.28
N LEU A 187 -35.44 -46.94 4.88
CA LEU A 187 -36.53 -47.74 4.34
C LEU A 187 -37.86 -46.95 4.26
N TYR A 188 -38.20 -46.22 5.33
CA TYR A 188 -39.44 -45.43 5.37
C TYR A 188 -39.39 -44.25 4.40
N ALA A 189 -38.22 -43.63 4.21
CA ALA A 189 -38.03 -42.58 3.23
C ALA A 189 -38.15 -43.11 1.78
N ILE A 190 -37.68 -44.33 1.50
CA ILE A 190 -37.84 -44.96 0.18
C ILE A 190 -39.30 -45.27 -0.11
N LYS A 191 -40.03 -45.80 0.86
CA LYS A 191 -41.44 -46.18 0.69
C LYS A 191 -42.42 -45.00 0.85
N GLY A 192 -41.94 -43.79 1.12
CA GLY A 192 -42.76 -42.58 1.26
C GLY A 192 -43.68 -42.58 2.49
N LEU A 193 -43.29 -43.24 3.58
CA LEU A 193 -44.11 -43.39 4.79
C LEU A 193 -43.87 -42.24 5.79
N GLU A 194 -44.31 -41.02 5.45
CA GLU A 194 -44.02 -39.80 6.21
C GLU A 194 -44.47 -39.84 7.68
N THR A 195 -45.66 -40.40 7.97
CA THR A 195 -46.19 -40.52 9.33
C THR A 195 -45.28 -41.34 10.23
N LYS A 196 -44.72 -42.44 9.70
CA LYS A 196 -43.75 -43.28 10.42
C LYS A 196 -42.41 -42.57 10.63
N ILE A 197 -41.97 -41.73 9.70
CA ILE A 197 -40.74 -40.94 9.84
C ILE A 197 -40.89 -39.90 10.95
N ILE A 198 -42.06 -39.26 11.07
CA ILE A 198 -42.35 -38.32 12.17
C ILE A 198 -42.31 -39.04 13.52
N GLU A 199 -42.95 -40.21 13.62
CA GLU A 199 -42.89 -41.05 14.83
C GLU A 199 -41.45 -41.46 15.17
N LEU A 200 -40.66 -41.84 14.15
CA LEU A 200 -39.25 -42.21 14.30
C LEU A 200 -38.41 -41.04 14.83
N LYS A 201 -38.61 -39.81 14.31
CA LYS A 201 -37.93 -38.60 14.79
C LYS A 201 -38.26 -38.28 16.24
N ASP A 202 -39.52 -38.41 16.65
CA ASP A 202 -39.95 -38.21 18.04
C ASP A 202 -39.30 -39.24 18.98
N LEU A 203 -39.21 -40.51 18.55
CA LEU A 203 -38.54 -41.57 19.30
C LEU A 203 -37.03 -41.33 19.43
N VAL A 204 -36.34 -40.96 18.35
CA VAL A 204 -34.90 -40.61 18.38
C VAL A 204 -34.63 -39.48 19.38
N SER A 205 -35.51 -38.47 19.42
CA SER A 205 -35.39 -37.37 20.40
C SER A 205 -35.56 -37.84 21.85
N LYS A 206 -36.49 -38.76 22.10
CA LYS A 206 -36.77 -39.33 23.43
C LYS A 206 -35.67 -40.29 23.91
N PHE A 207 -34.98 -40.95 23.00
CA PHE A 207 -33.82 -41.81 23.32
C PHE A 207 -32.57 -41.01 23.69
N GLY A 208 -32.49 -39.74 23.29
CA GLY A 208 -31.43 -38.82 23.71
C GLY A 208 -30.06 -39.12 23.09
N PHE A 209 -30.02 -39.55 21.83
CA PHE A 209 -28.75 -39.77 21.12
C PHE A 209 -27.98 -38.44 20.97
N SER A 210 -26.71 -38.43 21.41
CA SER A 210 -25.85 -37.23 21.40
C SER A 210 -25.40 -36.82 20.00
N ASP A 211 -25.35 -37.79 19.09
CA ASP A 211 -25.03 -37.63 17.68
C ASP A 211 -26.15 -38.27 16.87
N GLN A 212 -26.64 -37.59 15.83
CA GLN A 212 -27.74 -38.06 14.97
C GLN A 212 -27.30 -38.11 13.50
N ARG A 213 -25.98 -38.09 13.25
CA ARG A 213 -25.41 -38.04 11.90
C ARG A 213 -25.77 -39.26 11.08
N VAL A 214 -25.72 -40.46 11.65
CA VAL A 214 -26.03 -41.72 10.95
C VAL A 214 -27.51 -41.77 10.60
N PHE A 215 -28.37 -41.36 11.54
CA PHE A 215 -29.80 -41.27 11.32
C PHE A 215 -30.15 -40.32 10.16
N ILE A 216 -29.62 -39.10 10.17
CA ILE A 216 -29.90 -38.09 9.15
C ILE A 216 -29.29 -38.49 7.79
N SER A 217 -28.08 -39.06 7.76
CA SER A 217 -27.44 -39.52 6.52
C SER A 217 -28.26 -40.61 5.83
N ASN A 218 -28.71 -41.62 6.58
CA ASN A 218 -29.55 -42.69 6.03
C ASN A 218 -30.94 -42.19 5.60
N LEU A 219 -31.52 -41.24 6.33
CA LEU A 219 -32.78 -40.59 5.95
C LEU A 219 -32.63 -39.82 4.62
N ILE A 220 -31.54 -39.05 4.46
CA ILE A 220 -31.21 -38.34 3.22
C ILE A 220 -31.02 -39.33 2.07
N SER A 221 -30.23 -40.39 2.27
CA SER A 221 -29.98 -41.42 1.26
C SER A 221 -31.29 -42.10 0.80
N GLY A 222 -32.20 -42.38 1.74
CA GLY A 222 -33.51 -42.95 1.42
C GLY A 222 -34.41 -42.01 0.61
N TYR A 223 -34.44 -40.71 0.95
CA TYR A 223 -35.19 -39.71 0.18
C TYR A 223 -34.61 -39.45 -1.21
N LEU A 224 -33.28 -39.51 -1.36
CA LEU A 224 -32.61 -39.40 -2.67
C LEU A 224 -33.00 -40.57 -3.58
N LYS A 225 -33.01 -41.80 -3.04
CA LYS A 225 -33.40 -43.01 -3.79
C LYS A 225 -34.88 -43.02 -4.18
N SER A 226 -35.77 -42.43 -3.38
CA SER A 226 -37.17 -42.22 -3.76
C SER A 226 -37.42 -41.01 -4.66
N GLY A 227 -36.41 -40.18 -4.93
CA GLY A 227 -36.52 -38.97 -5.74
C GLY A 227 -37.22 -37.79 -5.04
N ASN A 228 -37.44 -37.85 -3.73
CA ASN A 228 -38.09 -36.79 -2.96
C ASN A 228 -37.06 -35.73 -2.49
N LEU A 229 -36.61 -34.89 -3.43
CA LEU A 229 -35.58 -33.86 -3.19
C LEU A 229 -36.04 -32.77 -2.20
N GLU A 230 -37.34 -32.47 -2.14
CA GLU A 230 -37.88 -31.50 -1.18
C GLU A 230 -37.70 -31.96 0.26
N SER A 231 -37.93 -33.25 0.52
CA SER A 231 -37.74 -33.84 1.86
C SER A 231 -36.26 -33.90 2.25
N VAL A 232 -35.35 -34.08 1.28
CA VAL A 232 -33.89 -33.97 1.52
C VAL A 232 -33.54 -32.55 1.97
N SER A 233 -33.98 -31.54 1.22
CA SER A 233 -33.71 -30.14 1.55
C SER A 233 -34.29 -29.75 2.92
N ALA A 234 -35.53 -30.16 3.20
CA ALA A 234 -36.19 -29.90 4.49
C ALA A 234 -35.45 -30.56 5.67
N ALA A 235 -34.97 -31.79 5.51
CA ALA A 235 -34.23 -32.50 6.56
C ALA A 235 -32.91 -31.79 6.93
N ILE A 236 -32.20 -31.27 5.92
CA ILE A 236 -30.92 -30.55 6.10
C ILE A 236 -31.14 -29.19 6.77
N LEU A 237 -32.12 -28.41 6.28
CA LEU A 237 -32.44 -27.08 6.84
C LEU A 237 -32.98 -27.18 8.26
N GLN A 238 -33.83 -28.18 8.55
CA GLN A 238 -34.31 -28.45 9.90
C GLN A 238 -33.12 -28.73 10.84
N ARG A 239 -32.16 -29.56 10.40
CA ARG A 239 -31.00 -29.90 11.24
C ARG A 239 -30.08 -28.70 11.48
N LEU A 240 -29.87 -27.84 10.49
CA LEU A 240 -29.12 -26.58 10.65
C LEU A 240 -29.77 -25.66 11.69
N SER A 241 -31.10 -25.57 11.68
CA SER A 241 -31.85 -24.74 12.65
C SER A 241 -31.71 -25.23 14.10
N GLU A 242 -31.61 -26.55 14.31
CA GLU A 242 -31.44 -27.17 15.63
C GLU A 242 -30.02 -26.99 16.21
N LEU A 243 -29.03 -26.74 15.35
CA LEU A 243 -27.61 -26.63 15.73
C LEU A 243 -27.17 -25.19 16.07
N ASP A 244 -28.10 -24.23 16.11
CA ASP A 244 -27.87 -22.81 16.46
C ASP A 244 -26.73 -22.18 15.62
N GLY A 245 -26.75 -22.42 14.31
CA GLY A 245 -25.78 -21.85 13.36
C GLY A 245 -24.39 -22.51 13.37
N LYS A 246 -24.18 -23.63 14.07
CA LYS A 246 -22.99 -24.48 13.93
C LYS A 246 -23.12 -25.35 12.68
N GLY A 247 -22.11 -25.32 11.80
CA GLY A 247 -22.09 -26.07 10.54
C GLY A 247 -22.30 -27.58 10.66
N LEU A 248 -22.72 -28.20 9.56
CA LEU A 248 -22.99 -29.64 9.48
C LEU A 248 -21.68 -30.42 9.25
N ASN A 249 -21.32 -31.26 10.22
CA ASN A 249 -20.21 -32.23 10.10
C ASN A 249 -20.68 -33.55 9.45
N PHE A 250 -21.26 -33.49 8.25
CA PHE A 250 -21.50 -34.69 7.46
C PHE A 250 -20.17 -35.25 6.91
N LEU A 251 -20.13 -36.56 6.62
CA LEU A 251 -19.00 -37.18 5.94
C LEU A 251 -19.01 -36.79 4.46
N GLU A 252 -17.82 -36.79 3.85
CA GLU A 252 -17.67 -36.53 2.41
C GLU A 252 -18.53 -37.46 1.55
N GLU A 253 -18.69 -38.71 1.99
CA GLU A 253 -19.56 -39.72 1.36
C GLU A 253 -21.02 -39.28 1.28
N THR A 254 -21.57 -38.66 2.33
CA THR A 254 -22.96 -38.17 2.37
C THR A 254 -23.18 -37.03 1.37
N TYR A 255 -22.25 -36.07 1.28
CA TYR A 255 -22.32 -35.00 0.27
C TYR A 255 -22.14 -35.56 -1.14
N GLY A 256 -21.30 -36.58 -1.32
CA GLY A 256 -21.14 -37.30 -2.58
C GLY A 256 -22.43 -37.99 -3.07
N GLU A 257 -23.14 -38.67 -2.17
CA GLU A 257 -24.47 -39.26 -2.46
C GLU A 257 -25.51 -38.19 -2.82
N MET A 258 -25.55 -37.08 -2.07
CA MET A 258 -26.42 -35.96 -2.37
C MET A 258 -26.16 -35.37 -3.76
N VAL A 259 -24.90 -35.09 -4.09
CA VAL A 259 -24.53 -34.56 -5.41
C VAL A 259 -24.95 -35.54 -6.51
N LYS A 260 -24.66 -36.83 -6.37
CA LYS A 260 -25.09 -37.84 -7.36
C LYS A 260 -26.60 -37.89 -7.50
N GLY A 261 -27.34 -37.99 -6.40
CA GLY A 261 -28.79 -38.10 -6.42
C GLY A 261 -29.49 -36.88 -7.03
N TYR A 262 -29.10 -35.66 -6.63
CA TYR A 262 -29.67 -34.44 -7.24
C TYR A 262 -29.31 -34.31 -8.74
N LEU A 263 -28.12 -34.73 -9.15
CA LEU A 263 -27.69 -34.69 -10.55
C LEU A 263 -28.35 -35.77 -11.41
N GLU A 264 -28.57 -36.98 -10.89
CA GLU A 264 -29.30 -38.07 -11.56
C GLU A 264 -30.76 -37.67 -11.85
N HIS A 265 -31.38 -36.90 -10.95
CA HIS A 265 -32.72 -36.33 -11.13
C HIS A 265 -32.73 -34.97 -11.88
N GLY A 266 -31.59 -34.52 -12.41
CA GLY A 266 -31.47 -33.31 -13.22
C GLY A 266 -31.69 -31.99 -12.48
N SER A 267 -31.61 -31.97 -11.15
CA SER A 267 -31.96 -30.82 -10.31
C SER A 267 -30.74 -30.03 -9.81
N THR A 268 -29.99 -29.42 -10.74
CA THR A 268 -28.93 -28.44 -10.39
C THR A 268 -29.51 -27.24 -9.65
N LYS A 269 -30.72 -26.82 -10.05
CA LYS A 269 -31.51 -25.78 -9.40
C LYS A 269 -31.84 -26.09 -7.94
N GLY A 270 -32.14 -27.35 -7.63
CA GLY A 270 -32.38 -27.82 -6.26
C GLY A 270 -31.12 -27.74 -5.40
N LEU A 271 -29.96 -28.12 -5.93
CA LEU A 271 -28.68 -27.99 -5.24
C LEU A 271 -28.32 -26.53 -4.95
N ALA A 272 -28.49 -25.64 -5.93
CA ALA A 272 -28.26 -24.21 -5.74
C ALA A 272 -29.20 -23.61 -4.67
N SER A 273 -30.48 -23.95 -4.71
CA SER A 273 -31.48 -23.50 -3.72
C SER A 273 -31.12 -23.99 -2.31
N LEU A 274 -30.68 -25.24 -2.18
CA LEU A 274 -30.26 -25.81 -0.89
C LEU A 274 -29.06 -25.06 -0.31
N ILE A 275 -28.05 -24.71 -1.12
CA ILE A 275 -26.89 -23.97 -0.67
C ILE A 275 -27.29 -22.57 -0.20
N LEU A 276 -28.14 -21.87 -0.97
CA LEU A 276 -28.60 -20.52 -0.64
C LEU A 276 -29.44 -20.48 0.65
N GLU A 277 -30.37 -21.41 0.84
CA GLU A 277 -31.17 -21.50 2.06
C GLU A 277 -30.31 -21.91 3.27
N SER A 278 -29.32 -22.79 3.07
CA SER A 278 -28.38 -23.16 4.13
C SER A 278 -27.53 -21.97 4.59
N GLN A 279 -27.02 -21.15 3.65
CA GLN A 279 -26.23 -19.95 3.96
C GLN A 279 -26.99 -18.91 4.81
N LYS A 280 -28.32 -18.83 4.68
CA LYS A 280 -29.16 -17.94 5.52
C LYS A 280 -29.24 -18.40 6.97
N LEU A 281 -29.10 -19.70 7.21
CA LEU A 281 -29.18 -20.32 8.54
C LEU A 281 -27.79 -20.50 9.20
N GLU A 282 -26.72 -20.48 8.41
CA GLU A 282 -25.34 -20.58 8.90
C GLU A 282 -24.88 -19.29 9.61
N SER A 283 -24.09 -19.44 10.69
CA SER A 283 -23.50 -18.29 11.38
C SER A 283 -22.45 -17.59 10.50
N LYS A 284 -22.35 -16.26 10.60
CA LYS A 284 -21.29 -15.47 9.95
C LYS A 284 -19.87 -15.85 10.39
N ALA A 285 -19.72 -16.57 11.51
CA ALA A 285 -18.43 -17.04 12.03
C ALA A 285 -18.17 -18.53 11.75
N ILE A 286 -18.90 -19.15 10.81
CA ILE A 286 -18.71 -20.55 10.44
C ILE A 286 -17.32 -20.77 9.82
N ILE A 287 -16.65 -21.86 10.21
CA ILE A 287 -15.43 -22.33 9.54
C ILE A 287 -15.83 -22.77 8.12
N VAL A 288 -15.17 -22.21 7.11
CA VAL A 288 -15.52 -22.37 5.69
C VAL A 288 -15.70 -23.84 5.30
N GLU A 289 -14.79 -24.71 5.75
CA GLU A 289 -14.79 -26.15 5.47
C GLU A 289 -15.98 -26.91 6.08
N LYS A 290 -16.72 -26.30 7.00
CA LYS A 290 -17.91 -26.88 7.66
C LYS A 290 -19.24 -26.38 7.09
N SER A 291 -19.20 -25.51 6.08
CA SER A 291 -20.40 -25.03 5.39
C SER A 291 -20.96 -26.09 4.45
N VAL A 292 -22.28 -26.11 4.29
CA VAL A 292 -22.96 -27.00 3.32
C VAL A 292 -22.49 -26.68 1.89
N GLY A 293 -22.28 -25.40 1.58
CA GLY A 293 -21.77 -24.96 0.28
C GLY A 293 -20.38 -25.52 -0.05
N TYR A 294 -19.45 -25.52 0.91
CA TYR A 294 -18.14 -26.13 0.74
C TYR A 294 -18.24 -27.65 0.53
N GLY A 295 -19.05 -28.35 1.35
CA GLY A 295 -19.23 -29.80 1.27
C GLY A 295 -19.77 -30.28 -0.09
N VAL A 296 -20.82 -29.63 -0.60
CA VAL A 296 -21.44 -29.96 -1.90
C VAL A 296 -20.46 -29.73 -3.05
N ILE A 297 -19.78 -28.58 -3.07
CA ILE A 297 -18.86 -28.23 -4.17
C ILE A 297 -17.59 -29.07 -4.13
N SER A 298 -17.02 -29.31 -2.94
CA SER A 298 -15.89 -30.23 -2.78
C SER A 298 -16.23 -31.64 -3.25
N ALA A 299 -17.45 -32.12 -2.97
CA ALA A 299 -17.92 -33.41 -3.47
C ALA A 299 -18.05 -33.43 -5.01
N CYS A 300 -18.57 -32.36 -5.63
CA CYS A 300 -18.57 -32.23 -7.11
C CYS A 300 -17.14 -32.31 -7.69
N VAL A 301 -16.18 -31.63 -7.08
CA VAL A 301 -14.76 -31.62 -7.51
C VAL A 301 -14.13 -33.00 -7.35
N ASN A 302 -14.30 -33.67 -6.20
CA ASN A 302 -13.71 -34.99 -5.95
C ASN A 302 -14.32 -36.10 -6.82
N LEU A 303 -15.57 -35.91 -7.29
CA LEU A 303 -16.21 -36.77 -8.29
C LEU A 303 -15.75 -36.46 -9.73
N GLY A 304 -14.86 -35.49 -9.95
CA GLY A 304 -14.37 -35.09 -11.27
C GLY A 304 -15.41 -34.30 -12.09
N LEU A 305 -16.41 -33.72 -11.43
CA LEU A 305 -17.54 -33.02 -12.06
C LEU A 305 -17.40 -31.49 -11.93
N LEU A 306 -16.22 -30.95 -12.25
CA LEU A 306 -15.90 -29.53 -12.11
C LEU A 306 -16.86 -28.63 -12.91
N GLU A 307 -17.19 -29.00 -14.15
CA GLU A 307 -18.16 -28.28 -14.99
C GLU A 307 -19.56 -28.22 -14.34
N LYS A 308 -19.96 -29.27 -13.61
CA LYS A 308 -21.23 -29.25 -12.87
C LYS A 308 -21.17 -28.37 -11.62
N ALA A 309 -19.99 -28.22 -11.00
CA ALA A 309 -19.80 -27.27 -9.91
C ALA A 309 -20.00 -25.81 -10.40
N HIS A 310 -19.52 -25.48 -11.60
CA HIS A 310 -19.80 -24.20 -12.25
C HIS A 310 -21.28 -23.99 -12.55
N ASN A 311 -21.96 -25.00 -13.11
CA ASN A 311 -23.40 -24.89 -13.35
C ASN A 311 -24.20 -24.62 -12.06
N VAL A 312 -23.76 -25.15 -10.92
CA VAL A 312 -24.39 -24.86 -9.61
C VAL A 312 -24.11 -23.41 -9.19
N LEU A 313 -22.89 -22.91 -9.39
CA LEU A 313 -22.51 -21.52 -9.11
C LEU A 313 -23.32 -20.52 -9.98
N ASP A 314 -23.44 -20.79 -11.28
CA ASP A 314 -24.21 -19.96 -12.21
C ASP A 314 -25.70 -19.90 -11.84
N GLU A 315 -26.26 -21.04 -11.44
CA GLU A 315 -27.65 -21.13 -11.00
C GLU A 315 -27.87 -20.41 -9.65
N MET A 316 -26.90 -20.44 -8.72
CA MET A 316 -26.94 -19.64 -7.49
C MET A 316 -26.96 -18.14 -7.80
N ASN A 317 -26.14 -17.70 -8.75
CA ASN A 317 -26.11 -16.31 -9.23
C ASN A 317 -27.42 -15.91 -9.92
N ALA A 318 -27.98 -16.78 -10.77
CA ALA A 318 -29.25 -16.54 -11.45
C ALA A 318 -30.44 -16.39 -10.48
N GLN A 319 -30.36 -17.03 -9.31
CA GLN A 319 -31.35 -16.91 -8.24
C GLN A 319 -31.15 -15.67 -7.34
N GLY A 320 -30.12 -14.85 -7.59
CA GLY A 320 -29.85 -13.60 -6.87
C GLY A 320 -29.29 -13.79 -5.45
N GLY A 321 -28.73 -14.96 -5.15
CA GLY A 321 -28.12 -15.25 -3.85
C GLY A 321 -26.63 -14.85 -3.78
N SER A 322 -26.16 -14.37 -2.63
CA SER A 322 -24.73 -14.08 -2.45
C SER A 322 -23.96 -15.38 -2.24
N VAL A 323 -23.09 -15.73 -3.17
CA VAL A 323 -22.27 -16.93 -3.08
C VAL A 323 -21.26 -16.80 -1.92
N GLY A 324 -21.38 -17.65 -0.90
CA GLY A 324 -20.46 -17.66 0.25
C GLY A 324 -19.03 -18.12 -0.09
N LEU A 325 -18.06 -17.66 0.69
CA LEU A 325 -16.61 -17.90 0.53
C LEU A 325 -16.22 -19.38 0.32
N GLY A 326 -16.96 -20.31 0.93
CA GLY A 326 -16.66 -21.76 0.82
C GLY A 326 -16.90 -22.40 -0.54
N VAL A 327 -17.80 -21.84 -1.34
CA VAL A 327 -18.04 -22.30 -2.71
C VAL A 327 -16.86 -21.92 -3.61
N TYR A 328 -16.42 -20.67 -3.53
CA TYR A 328 -15.33 -20.15 -4.35
C TYR A 328 -13.96 -20.78 -4.04
N VAL A 329 -13.61 -20.90 -2.75
CA VAL A 329 -12.32 -21.49 -2.34
C VAL A 329 -12.18 -22.94 -2.81
N SER A 330 -13.27 -23.71 -2.81
CA SER A 330 -13.28 -25.10 -3.28
C SER A 330 -12.97 -25.21 -4.77
N ILE A 331 -13.56 -24.32 -5.59
CA ILE A 331 -13.33 -24.27 -7.04
C ILE A 331 -11.91 -23.78 -7.35
N LEU A 332 -11.42 -22.75 -6.62
CA LEU A 332 -10.04 -22.27 -6.78
C LEU A 332 -8.99 -23.35 -6.51
N LYS A 333 -9.17 -24.14 -5.44
CA LYS A 333 -8.29 -25.29 -5.15
C LYS A 333 -8.33 -26.35 -6.27
N ALA A 334 -9.47 -26.55 -6.89
CA ALA A 334 -9.62 -27.47 -8.03
C ALA A 334 -8.84 -26.95 -9.25
N TYR A 335 -9.04 -25.67 -9.61
CA TYR A 335 -8.32 -25.04 -10.72
C TYR A 335 -6.81 -25.03 -10.55
N GLY A 336 -6.33 -24.79 -9.32
CA GLY A 336 -4.90 -24.89 -8.99
C GLY A 336 -4.33 -26.29 -9.24
N LYS A 337 -5.06 -27.35 -8.87
CA LYS A 337 -4.64 -28.75 -9.12
C LYS A 337 -4.66 -29.13 -10.60
N GLU A 338 -5.65 -28.66 -11.35
CA GLU A 338 -5.81 -28.94 -12.79
C GLU A 338 -4.96 -28.01 -13.69
N LYS A 339 -4.21 -27.07 -13.10
CA LYS A 339 -3.42 -26.04 -13.82
C LYS A 339 -4.25 -25.16 -14.76
N ARG A 340 -5.53 -24.96 -14.42
CA ARG A 340 -6.48 -24.06 -15.10
C ARG A 340 -6.30 -22.61 -14.59
N THR A 341 -5.12 -22.04 -14.81
CA THR A 341 -4.64 -20.80 -14.16
C THR A 341 -5.42 -19.55 -14.58
N SER A 342 -5.83 -19.46 -15.84
CA SER A 342 -6.61 -18.31 -16.34
C SER A 342 -8.01 -18.24 -15.71
N GLU A 343 -8.65 -19.39 -15.54
CA GLU A 343 -9.99 -19.47 -14.92
C GLU A 343 -9.91 -19.25 -13.41
N ALA A 344 -8.82 -19.69 -12.76
CA ALA A 344 -8.54 -19.34 -11.37
C ALA A 344 -8.38 -17.82 -11.18
N ALA A 345 -7.61 -17.15 -12.04
CA ALA A 345 -7.42 -15.70 -11.96
C ALA A 345 -8.74 -14.93 -12.19
N GLN A 346 -9.57 -15.37 -13.15
CA GLN A 346 -10.90 -14.78 -13.35
C GLN A 346 -11.78 -14.95 -12.10
N LEU A 347 -11.79 -16.13 -11.51
CA LEU A 347 -12.58 -16.40 -10.31
C LEU A 347 -12.11 -15.59 -9.10
N VAL A 348 -10.80 -15.38 -8.95
CA VAL A 348 -10.24 -14.47 -7.93
C VAL A 348 -10.72 -13.04 -8.15
N SER A 349 -10.69 -12.55 -9.40
CA SER A 349 -11.18 -11.21 -9.73
C SER A 349 -12.67 -11.04 -9.40
N GLU A 350 -13.49 -12.05 -9.69
CA GLU A 350 -14.90 -12.08 -9.30
C GLU A 350 -15.08 -12.04 -7.77
N MET A 351 -14.33 -12.85 -7.02
CA MET A 351 -14.35 -12.84 -5.55
C MET A 351 -13.96 -11.48 -4.97
N CYS A 352 -12.90 -10.87 -5.48
CA CYS A 352 -12.47 -9.53 -5.07
C CYS A 352 -13.53 -8.47 -5.41
N GLY A 353 -14.21 -8.59 -6.56
CA GLY A 353 -15.35 -7.74 -6.93
C GLY A 353 -16.53 -7.82 -5.95
N PHE A 354 -16.73 -8.98 -5.31
CA PHE A 354 -17.74 -9.17 -4.25
C PHE A 354 -17.24 -8.82 -2.83
N GLY A 355 -15.99 -8.35 -2.67
CA GLY A 355 -15.41 -7.98 -1.39
C GLY A 355 -15.05 -9.18 -0.50
N LEU A 356 -14.80 -10.35 -1.09
CA LEU A 356 -14.34 -11.55 -0.37
C LEU A 356 -12.81 -11.54 -0.24
N GLU A 357 -12.30 -11.79 0.95
CA GLU A 357 -10.86 -11.82 1.23
C GLU A 357 -10.29 -13.24 1.09
N LEU A 358 -9.30 -13.39 0.20
CA LEU A 358 -8.49 -14.59 0.04
C LEU A 358 -7.25 -14.52 0.94
N ASP A 359 -6.77 -15.68 1.41
CA ASP A 359 -5.56 -15.76 2.22
C ASP A 359 -4.27 -15.79 1.37
N VAL A 360 -3.15 -15.43 1.99
CA VAL A 360 -1.81 -15.39 1.37
C VAL A 360 -1.46 -16.73 0.73
N GLY A 361 -1.74 -17.84 1.42
CA GLY A 361 -1.43 -19.18 0.96
C GLY A 361 -2.15 -19.56 -0.34
N SER A 362 -3.38 -19.09 -0.55
CA SER A 362 -4.11 -19.32 -1.80
C SER A 362 -3.52 -18.53 -2.96
N PHE A 363 -3.12 -17.26 -2.74
CA PHE A 363 -2.45 -16.45 -3.78
C PHE A 363 -1.11 -17.05 -4.18
N ASP A 364 -0.28 -17.44 -3.21
CA ASP A 364 1.05 -18.02 -3.48
C ASP A 364 0.94 -19.31 -4.30
N ALA A 365 0.00 -20.21 -3.94
CA ALA A 365 -0.21 -21.45 -4.67
C ALA A 365 -0.65 -21.22 -6.12
N LEU A 366 -1.50 -20.22 -6.37
CA LEU A 366 -1.97 -19.88 -7.72
C LEU A 366 -0.87 -19.20 -8.55
N ILE A 367 -0.07 -18.32 -7.93
CA ILE A 367 1.08 -17.67 -8.59
C ILE A 367 2.14 -18.72 -8.95
N ASP A 368 2.48 -19.63 -8.05
CA ASP A 368 3.43 -20.72 -8.32
C ASP A 368 2.94 -21.63 -9.46
N ALA A 369 1.66 -22.03 -9.44
CA ALA A 369 1.05 -22.81 -10.52
C ALA A 369 1.07 -22.08 -11.87
N SER A 370 0.83 -20.76 -11.87
CA SER A 370 0.86 -19.91 -13.06
C SER A 370 2.27 -19.77 -13.63
N MET A 371 3.27 -19.55 -12.76
CA MET A 371 4.68 -19.45 -13.14
C MET A 371 5.21 -20.79 -13.69
N ALA A 372 4.84 -21.91 -13.07
CA ALA A 372 5.19 -23.26 -13.54
C ALA A 372 4.55 -23.61 -14.90
N SER A 373 3.40 -23.00 -15.22
CA SER A 373 2.68 -23.19 -16.48
C SER A 373 3.05 -22.14 -17.55
N GLN A 374 4.00 -21.24 -17.26
CA GLN A 374 4.40 -20.10 -18.09
C GLN A 374 3.25 -19.13 -18.43
N ASP A 375 2.19 -19.12 -17.62
CA ASP A 375 1.09 -18.16 -17.71
C ASP A 375 1.43 -16.90 -16.89
N PHE A 376 2.37 -16.12 -17.42
CA PHE A 376 2.87 -14.92 -16.74
C PHE A 376 1.78 -13.85 -16.55
N GLN A 377 0.81 -13.79 -17.47
CA GLN A 377 -0.26 -12.79 -17.42
C GLN A 377 -1.17 -13.02 -16.20
N SER A 378 -1.55 -14.27 -15.95
CA SER A 378 -2.33 -14.64 -14.76
C SER A 378 -1.52 -14.43 -13.49
N ALA A 379 -0.23 -14.79 -13.48
CA ALA A 379 0.65 -14.56 -12.32
C ALA A 379 0.75 -13.06 -11.95
N PHE A 380 0.89 -12.17 -12.94
CA PHE A 380 0.92 -10.73 -12.69
C PHE A 380 -0.44 -10.18 -12.25
N SER A 381 -1.54 -10.66 -12.83
CA SER A 381 -2.88 -10.25 -12.40
C SER A 381 -3.11 -10.64 -10.94
N LEU A 382 -2.81 -11.88 -10.56
CA LEU A 382 -2.95 -12.37 -9.19
C LEU A 382 -2.09 -11.57 -8.20
N PHE A 383 -0.86 -11.20 -8.57
CA PHE A 383 -0.01 -10.37 -7.73
C PHE A 383 -0.56 -8.95 -7.57
N ARG A 384 -1.12 -8.36 -8.63
CA ARG A 384 -1.80 -7.06 -8.56
C ARG A 384 -3.03 -7.14 -7.66
N ASP A 385 -3.85 -8.18 -7.80
CA ASP A 385 -5.03 -8.40 -6.96
C ASP A 385 -4.62 -8.54 -5.48
N MET A 386 -3.50 -9.22 -5.20
CA MET A 386 -2.90 -9.33 -3.86
C MET A 386 -2.43 -7.98 -3.30
N ARG A 387 -1.87 -7.10 -4.15
CA ARG A 387 -1.48 -5.73 -3.77
C ARG A 387 -2.70 -4.86 -3.47
N GLU A 388 -3.74 -4.94 -4.30
CA GLU A 388 -4.99 -4.21 -4.18
C GLU A 388 -5.77 -4.61 -2.93
N ALA A 389 -5.76 -5.90 -2.59
CA ALA A 389 -6.31 -6.44 -1.35
C ALA A 389 -5.55 -6.02 -0.06
N ARG A 390 -4.50 -5.20 -0.19
CA ARG A 390 -3.67 -4.70 0.93
C ARG A 390 -3.06 -5.80 1.80
N ILE A 391 -2.76 -6.96 1.21
CA ILE A 391 -2.09 -8.05 1.92
C ILE A 391 -0.68 -7.57 2.34
N PRO A 392 -0.28 -7.77 3.61
CA PRO A 392 0.97 -7.24 4.14
C PRO A 392 2.22 -8.03 3.71
N ASP A 393 2.09 -9.33 3.46
CA ASP A 393 3.20 -10.20 3.06
C ASP A 393 3.19 -10.44 1.54
N LEU A 394 4.00 -9.68 0.80
CA LEU A 394 4.14 -9.78 -0.66
C LEU A 394 5.49 -10.37 -1.09
N MET A 395 6.43 -10.55 -0.16
CA MET A 395 7.81 -10.87 -0.50
C MET A 395 7.95 -12.29 -1.05
N GLY A 396 7.19 -13.25 -0.49
CA GLY A 396 7.17 -14.63 -0.96
C GLY A 396 6.80 -14.73 -2.44
N SER A 397 5.66 -14.16 -2.81
CA SER A 397 5.15 -14.18 -4.19
C SER A 397 6.03 -13.39 -5.15
N TYR A 398 6.62 -12.25 -4.71
CA TYR A 398 7.60 -11.50 -5.50
C TYR A 398 8.82 -12.36 -5.89
N ILE A 399 9.39 -13.10 -4.92
CA ILE A 399 10.52 -13.99 -5.17
C ILE A 399 10.14 -15.10 -6.15
N THR A 400 8.95 -15.70 -6.00
CA THR A 400 8.44 -16.74 -6.90
C THR A 400 8.35 -16.23 -8.35
N ILE A 401 7.81 -15.03 -8.56
CA ILE A 401 7.70 -14.42 -9.89
C ILE A 401 9.09 -14.11 -10.46
N MET A 402 9.96 -13.46 -9.70
CA MET A 402 11.31 -13.10 -10.17
C MET A 402 12.16 -14.33 -10.51
N THR A 403 12.06 -15.39 -9.70
CA THR A 403 12.75 -16.66 -9.94
C THR A 403 12.21 -17.32 -11.21
N GLY A 404 10.89 -17.45 -11.33
CA GLY A 404 10.26 -18.06 -12.50
C GLY A 404 10.55 -17.30 -13.80
N LEU A 405 10.60 -15.96 -13.79
CA LEU A 405 10.97 -15.18 -14.98
C LEU A 405 12.45 -15.33 -15.37
N THR A 406 13.33 -15.50 -14.37
CA THR A 406 14.76 -15.73 -14.59
C THR A 406 15.00 -17.11 -15.22
N GLU A 407 14.34 -18.15 -14.70
CA GLU A 407 14.41 -19.52 -15.23
C GLU A 407 13.84 -19.63 -16.64
N ASN A 408 12.75 -18.91 -16.94
CA ASN A 408 12.14 -18.87 -18.27
C ASN A 408 12.83 -17.89 -19.25
N HIS A 409 13.94 -17.24 -18.85
CA HIS A 409 14.73 -16.33 -19.67
C HIS A 409 13.93 -15.16 -20.28
N ARG A 410 13.07 -14.50 -19.49
CA ARG A 410 12.20 -13.37 -19.92
C ARG A 410 12.59 -12.04 -19.26
N PRO A 411 13.73 -11.42 -19.63
CA PRO A 411 14.22 -10.20 -18.98
C PRO A 411 13.32 -8.98 -19.22
N GLU A 412 12.54 -8.94 -20.31
CA GLU A 412 11.61 -7.82 -20.55
C GLU A 412 10.51 -7.78 -19.48
N LEU A 413 9.95 -8.94 -19.16
CA LEU A 413 8.91 -9.07 -18.15
C LEU A 413 9.46 -8.83 -16.75
N MET A 414 10.70 -9.24 -16.47
CA MET A 414 11.37 -8.92 -15.19
C MET A 414 11.52 -7.42 -14.98
N ALA A 415 11.94 -6.69 -16.01
CA ALA A 415 12.09 -5.24 -15.94
C ALA A 415 10.73 -4.54 -15.74
N SER A 416 9.71 -4.94 -16.51
CA SER A 416 8.37 -4.39 -16.39
C SER A 416 7.75 -4.66 -15.01
N PHE A 417 7.93 -5.87 -14.48
CA PHE A 417 7.41 -6.24 -13.16
C PHE A 417 8.13 -5.47 -12.04
N LEU A 418 9.46 -5.36 -12.13
CA LEU A 418 10.24 -4.61 -11.15
C LEU A 418 9.89 -3.12 -11.15
N ASP A 419 9.65 -2.50 -12.30
CA ASP A 419 9.16 -1.11 -12.40
C ASP A 419 7.78 -0.94 -11.76
N GLU A 420 6.92 -1.97 -11.77
CA GLU A 420 5.59 -1.93 -11.14
C GLU A 420 5.63 -2.03 -9.60
N VAL A 421 6.63 -2.75 -9.07
CA VAL A 421 6.73 -3.08 -7.64
C VAL A 421 7.73 -2.22 -6.86
N VAL A 422 8.62 -1.49 -7.54
CA VAL A 422 9.70 -0.71 -6.90
C VAL A 422 9.21 0.39 -5.97
N GLU A 423 7.99 0.89 -6.17
CA GLU A 423 7.38 1.91 -5.33
C GLU A 423 6.60 1.34 -4.14
N ASP A 424 6.43 0.01 -4.05
CA ASP A 424 5.67 -0.64 -2.99
C ASP A 424 6.54 -0.91 -1.75
N PRO A 425 6.30 -0.26 -0.59
CA PRO A 425 7.14 -0.41 0.60
C PRO A 425 7.08 -1.82 1.22
N ARG A 426 6.12 -2.66 0.81
CA ARG A 426 5.99 -4.05 1.27
C ARG A 426 6.96 -5.00 0.56
N VAL A 427 7.59 -4.58 -0.54
CA VAL A 427 8.57 -5.37 -1.30
C VAL A 427 9.95 -4.74 -1.14
N LYS A 428 10.89 -5.45 -0.52
CA LYS A 428 12.25 -4.95 -0.34
C LYS A 428 13.14 -5.31 -1.53
N ILE A 429 13.24 -4.37 -2.48
CA ILE A 429 14.11 -4.53 -3.65
C ILE A 429 15.56 -4.18 -3.31
N GLY A 430 16.51 -5.01 -3.78
CA GLY A 430 17.94 -4.80 -3.56
C GLY A 430 18.75 -4.67 -4.86
N THR A 431 20.02 -4.30 -4.73
CA THR A 431 21.00 -4.24 -5.85
C THR A 431 21.10 -5.56 -6.63
N HIS A 432 20.85 -6.69 -5.98
CA HIS A 432 20.89 -8.01 -6.62
C HIS A 432 19.83 -8.17 -7.73
N ASP A 433 18.63 -7.62 -7.55
CA ASP A 433 17.51 -7.79 -8.48
C ASP A 433 17.79 -7.03 -9.79
N TRP A 434 18.28 -5.79 -9.65
CA TRP A 434 18.78 -4.98 -10.77
C TRP A 434 19.92 -5.66 -11.52
N ASN A 435 20.86 -6.25 -10.80
CA ASN A 435 21.98 -6.97 -11.40
C ASN A 435 21.52 -8.18 -12.22
N SER A 436 20.53 -8.91 -11.73
CA SER A 436 19.96 -10.07 -12.42
C SER A 436 19.33 -9.67 -13.76
N ILE A 437 18.57 -8.57 -13.79
CA ILE A 437 17.95 -8.03 -15.02
C ILE A 437 19.02 -7.54 -16.01
N ILE A 438 19.98 -6.74 -15.53
CA ILE A 438 21.08 -6.22 -16.37
C ILE A 438 21.89 -7.38 -16.97
N HIS A 439 22.22 -8.38 -16.16
CA HIS A 439 22.93 -9.57 -16.61
C HIS A 439 22.13 -10.34 -17.67
N ALA A 440 20.83 -10.55 -17.44
CA ALA A 440 19.96 -11.24 -18.37
C ALA A 440 19.86 -10.52 -19.73
N PHE A 441 19.70 -9.19 -19.76
CA PHE A 441 19.73 -8.41 -21.00
C PHE A 441 21.08 -8.44 -21.70
N CYS A 442 22.19 -8.35 -20.96
CA CYS A 442 23.53 -8.47 -21.52
C CYS A 442 23.78 -9.84 -22.16
N LYS A 443 23.31 -10.92 -21.52
CA LYS A 443 23.40 -12.30 -22.04
C LYS A 443 22.52 -12.50 -23.28
N ALA A 444 21.38 -11.84 -23.35
CA ALA A 444 20.49 -11.82 -24.52
C ALA A 444 20.98 -10.91 -25.66
N GLY A 445 22.09 -10.18 -25.49
CA GLY A 445 22.62 -9.24 -26.48
C GLY A 445 21.85 -7.91 -26.61
N ARG A 446 20.84 -7.69 -25.76
CA ARG A 446 19.99 -6.49 -25.73
C ARG A 446 20.61 -5.37 -24.89
N LEU A 447 21.73 -4.83 -25.36
CA LEU A 447 22.54 -3.88 -24.59
C LEU A 447 21.86 -2.54 -24.31
N GLU A 448 20.98 -2.09 -25.20
CA GLU A 448 20.25 -0.83 -25.00
C GLU A 448 19.28 -0.91 -23.82
N ASP A 449 18.62 -2.05 -23.65
CA ASP A 449 17.72 -2.28 -22.51
C ASP A 449 18.52 -2.46 -21.23
N ALA A 450 19.64 -3.20 -21.26
CA ALA A 450 20.56 -3.29 -20.12
C ALA A 450 21.06 -1.90 -19.66
N ARG A 451 21.35 -1.00 -20.61
CA ARG A 451 21.76 0.37 -20.33
C ARG A 451 20.62 1.20 -19.75
N ARG A 452 19.39 1.01 -20.24
CA ARG A 452 18.19 1.67 -19.70
C ARG A 452 17.97 1.24 -18.24
N THR A 453 18.03 -0.05 -17.95
CA THR A 453 17.91 -0.60 -16.59
C THR A 453 19.03 -0.07 -15.67
N PHE A 454 20.27 -0.02 -16.13
CA PHE A 454 21.38 0.57 -15.36
C PHE A 454 21.14 2.05 -15.02
N ARG A 455 20.67 2.85 -15.99
CA ARG A 455 20.33 4.26 -15.74
C ARG A 455 19.18 4.39 -14.74
N ARG A 456 18.17 3.53 -14.83
CA ARG A 456 17.05 3.49 -13.90
C ARG A 456 17.48 3.13 -12.48
N MET A 457 18.35 2.12 -12.33
CA MET A 457 18.96 1.75 -11.05
C MET A 457 19.68 2.94 -10.39
N VAL A 458 20.51 3.66 -11.16
CA VAL A 458 21.24 4.84 -10.67
C VAL A 458 20.29 6.00 -10.36
N PHE A 459 19.27 6.22 -11.18
CA PHE A 459 18.25 7.26 -10.97
C PHE A 459 17.49 7.04 -9.65
N LEU A 460 17.16 5.78 -9.34
CA LEU A 460 16.50 5.38 -8.09
C LEU A 460 17.48 5.26 -6.91
N GLN A 461 18.70 5.81 -7.03
CA GLN A 461 19.73 5.84 -6.00
C GLN A 461 20.23 4.46 -5.51
N PHE A 462 20.00 3.39 -6.26
CA PHE A 462 20.65 2.10 -5.98
C PHE A 462 22.11 2.14 -6.44
N GLU A 463 23.03 1.83 -5.54
CA GLU A 463 24.46 1.84 -5.87
C GLU A 463 24.84 0.65 -6.78
N PRO A 464 25.39 0.90 -7.99
CA PRO A 464 25.93 -0.14 -8.85
C PRO A 464 27.07 -0.90 -8.17
N SER A 465 26.95 -2.22 -8.13
CA SER A 465 28.00 -3.08 -7.60
C SER A 465 28.98 -3.49 -8.70
N GLU A 466 30.07 -4.13 -8.28
CA GLU A 466 31.03 -4.76 -9.18
C GLU A 466 30.40 -5.69 -10.22
N GLN A 467 29.43 -6.51 -9.79
CA GLN A 467 28.71 -7.43 -10.68
C GLN A 467 27.91 -6.70 -11.76
N THR A 468 27.41 -5.50 -11.45
CA THR A 468 26.72 -4.62 -12.41
C THR A 468 27.66 -4.23 -13.55
N TYR A 469 28.84 -3.71 -13.19
CA TYR A 469 29.84 -3.27 -14.16
C TYR A 469 30.43 -4.44 -14.95
N LEU A 470 30.70 -5.57 -14.30
CA LEU A 470 31.21 -6.78 -14.95
C LEU A 470 30.24 -7.29 -16.03
N SER A 471 28.94 -7.34 -15.72
CA SER A 471 27.90 -7.76 -16.67
C SER A 471 27.83 -6.84 -17.89
N LEU A 472 27.89 -5.51 -17.68
CA LEU A 472 27.87 -4.52 -18.75
C LEU A 472 29.13 -4.57 -19.62
N VAL A 473 30.33 -4.68 -19.01
CA VAL A 473 31.60 -4.77 -19.75
C VAL A 473 31.62 -6.02 -20.63
N ASN A 474 31.20 -7.16 -20.08
CA ASN A 474 31.07 -8.40 -20.86
C ASN A 474 30.05 -8.28 -21.99
N GLY A 475 28.91 -7.64 -21.73
CA GLY A 475 27.91 -7.33 -22.76
C GLY A 475 28.47 -6.49 -23.90
N TYR A 476 29.10 -5.35 -23.59
CA TYR A 476 29.70 -4.47 -24.59
C TYR A 476 30.86 -5.13 -25.35
N MET A 477 31.64 -5.98 -24.68
CA MET A 477 32.72 -6.74 -25.29
C MET A 477 32.20 -7.72 -26.34
N ASN A 478 31.11 -8.44 -26.05
CA ASN A 478 30.48 -9.38 -26.97
C ASN A 478 29.89 -8.67 -28.21
N ALA A 479 29.41 -7.43 -28.06
CA ALA A 479 28.94 -6.61 -29.17
C ALA A 479 30.05 -5.83 -29.90
N GLY A 480 31.31 -5.92 -29.46
CA GLY A 480 32.44 -5.18 -30.04
C GLY A 480 32.41 -3.67 -29.79
N ASN A 481 31.59 -3.18 -28.87
CA ASN A 481 31.45 -1.75 -28.56
C ASN A 481 32.45 -1.31 -27.46
N TYR A 482 33.73 -1.23 -27.83
CA TYR A 482 34.81 -0.89 -26.90
C TYR A 482 34.77 0.57 -26.43
N PHE A 483 34.11 1.48 -27.16
CA PHE A 483 33.99 2.88 -26.75
C PHE A 483 33.09 3.03 -25.52
N SER A 484 32.00 2.27 -25.43
CA SER A 484 31.15 2.23 -24.23
C SER A 484 31.92 1.71 -23.01
N VAL A 485 32.84 0.76 -23.19
CA VAL A 485 33.73 0.28 -22.11
C VAL A 485 34.67 1.38 -21.63
N LEU A 486 35.21 2.21 -22.53
CA LEU A 486 36.02 3.37 -22.17
C LEU A 486 35.22 4.39 -21.35
N MET A 487 33.99 4.69 -21.76
CA MET A 487 33.12 5.60 -21.01
C MET A 487 32.83 5.04 -19.61
N MET A 488 32.53 3.74 -19.51
CA MET A 488 32.30 3.07 -18.23
C MET A 488 33.53 3.11 -17.31
N TRP A 489 34.74 2.97 -17.87
CA TRP A 489 35.97 3.10 -17.09
C TRP A 489 36.12 4.48 -16.46
N ASN A 490 35.74 5.56 -17.16
CA ASN A 490 35.80 6.91 -16.59
C ASN A 490 34.84 7.07 -15.40
N ASP A 491 33.66 6.45 -15.46
CA ASP A 491 32.68 6.47 -14.37
C ASP A 491 33.17 5.67 -13.15
N VAL A 492 33.72 4.47 -13.39
CA VAL A 492 34.32 3.63 -12.34
C VAL A 492 35.54 4.32 -11.71
N LYS A 493 36.39 4.97 -12.52
CA LYS A 493 37.56 5.71 -12.06
C LYS A 493 37.18 6.83 -11.09
N LYS A 494 36.15 7.63 -11.42
CA LYS A 494 35.66 8.70 -10.54
C LYS A 494 35.21 8.15 -9.18
N ARG A 495 34.53 7.00 -9.19
CA ARG A 495 34.03 6.34 -7.97
C ARG A 495 35.14 5.70 -7.13
N ALA A 496 36.17 5.16 -7.78
CA ALA A 496 37.34 4.55 -7.12
C ALA A 496 38.38 5.57 -6.58
N SER A 497 38.15 6.87 -6.78
CA SER A 497 39.03 7.95 -6.29
C SER A 497 38.59 8.54 -4.93
N PHE A 498 37.40 8.21 -4.43
CA PHE A 498 36.92 8.64 -3.11
C PHE A 498 37.33 7.60 -2.04
N ASN A 499 38.40 7.88 -1.29
CA ASN A 499 38.84 7.07 -0.15
C ASN A 499 38.10 7.49 1.13
N GLY A 500 36.88 6.97 1.31
CA GLY A 500 36.21 6.84 2.61
C GLY A 500 35.96 5.35 2.89
N GLU A 501 35.87 4.94 4.16
CA GLU A 501 35.49 3.58 4.53
C GLU A 501 34.11 3.26 3.91
N GLY A 502 34.08 2.40 2.89
CA GLY A 502 32.91 2.13 2.04
C GLY A 502 33.14 2.32 0.52
N GLY A 503 34.31 2.81 0.09
CA GLY A 503 34.60 3.05 -1.33
C GLY A 503 34.51 1.79 -2.23
N PHE A 504 34.05 2.00 -3.47
CA PHE A 504 33.90 0.97 -4.51
C PHE A 504 35.21 0.18 -4.73
N LYS A 505 35.21 -1.11 -4.38
CA LYS A 505 36.36 -2.00 -4.54
C LYS A 505 36.36 -2.59 -5.95
N LEU A 506 37.51 -2.46 -6.63
CA LEU A 506 37.79 -3.15 -7.88
C LEU A 506 38.39 -4.52 -7.58
N ASP A 507 37.77 -5.61 -8.04
CA ASP A 507 38.32 -6.96 -7.96
C ASP A 507 39.19 -7.32 -9.17
N HIS A 508 39.78 -8.51 -9.11
CA HIS A 508 40.58 -9.06 -10.19
C HIS A 508 39.77 -9.33 -11.47
N GLY A 509 38.49 -9.71 -11.35
CA GLY A 509 37.63 -10.05 -12.49
C GLY A 509 37.25 -8.84 -13.33
N LEU A 510 36.87 -7.74 -12.69
CA LEU A 510 36.50 -6.48 -13.32
C LEU A 510 37.72 -5.79 -13.93
N VAL A 511 38.88 -5.82 -13.26
CA VAL A 511 40.15 -5.33 -13.81
C VAL A 511 40.54 -6.12 -15.06
N ASP A 512 40.44 -7.45 -15.03
CA ASP A 512 40.73 -8.30 -16.20
C ASP A 512 39.79 -7.97 -17.37
N ALA A 513 38.48 -7.82 -17.10
CA ALA A 513 37.49 -7.48 -18.10
C ALA A 513 37.77 -6.12 -18.78
N PHE A 514 38.10 -5.09 -18.00
CA PHE A 514 38.47 -3.76 -18.53
C PHE A 514 39.76 -3.81 -19.35
N LEU A 515 40.83 -4.43 -18.83
CA LEU A 515 42.10 -4.53 -19.55
C LEU A 515 41.94 -5.29 -20.86
N TYR A 516 41.23 -6.41 -20.84
CA TYR A 516 40.99 -7.21 -22.03
C TYR A 516 40.21 -6.43 -23.10
N ALA A 517 39.11 -5.79 -22.72
CA ALA A 517 38.27 -5.02 -23.63
C ALA A 517 38.97 -3.76 -24.19
N LEU A 518 39.69 -3.01 -23.35
CA LEU A 518 40.37 -1.77 -23.78
C LEU A 518 41.60 -2.04 -24.65
N VAL A 519 42.34 -3.12 -24.40
CA VAL A 519 43.45 -3.56 -25.28
C VAL A 519 42.92 -4.00 -26.63
N LYS A 520 41.81 -4.75 -26.66
CA LYS A 520 41.14 -5.15 -27.90
C LYS A 520 40.61 -3.94 -28.67
N GLY A 521 40.05 -2.94 -27.98
CA GLY A 521 39.60 -1.66 -28.54
C GLY A 521 40.69 -0.66 -28.94
N GLY A 522 41.95 -0.88 -28.53
CA GLY A 522 43.09 -0.01 -28.85
C GLY A 522 43.16 1.30 -28.04
N PHE A 523 42.49 1.36 -26.88
CA PHE A 523 42.46 2.53 -26.00
C PHE A 523 43.61 2.50 -24.97
N PHE A 524 44.86 2.52 -25.46
CA PHE A 524 46.06 2.30 -24.63
C PHE A 524 46.25 3.29 -23.49
N ASP A 525 45.73 4.51 -23.62
CA ASP A 525 45.77 5.51 -22.53
C ASP A 525 44.94 5.06 -21.32
N ALA A 526 43.71 4.61 -21.56
CA ALA A 526 42.86 4.04 -20.52
C ALA A 526 43.42 2.71 -19.98
N VAL A 527 44.03 1.88 -20.83
CA VAL A 527 44.73 0.65 -20.38
C VAL A 527 45.79 0.99 -19.34
N MET A 528 46.61 2.02 -19.58
CA MET A 528 47.66 2.42 -18.63
C MET A 528 47.06 2.96 -17.33
N GLN A 529 45.92 3.65 -17.38
CA GLN A 529 45.20 4.09 -16.18
C GLN A 529 44.66 2.91 -15.36
N VAL A 530 44.12 1.87 -16.00
CA VAL A 530 43.67 0.64 -15.31
C VAL A 530 44.87 -0.07 -14.66
N VAL A 531 46.00 -0.15 -15.35
CA VAL A 531 47.24 -0.75 -14.82
C VAL A 531 47.75 0.00 -13.60
N GLU A 532 47.82 1.33 -13.66
CA GLU A 532 48.22 2.18 -12.53
C GLU A 532 47.30 1.95 -11.33
N LYS A 533 45.97 1.97 -11.55
CA LYS A 533 45.00 1.74 -10.48
C LYS A 533 45.10 0.33 -9.90
N SER A 534 45.31 -0.70 -10.74
CA SER A 534 45.51 -2.08 -10.28
C SER A 534 46.77 -2.23 -9.41
N GLN A 535 47.83 -1.45 -9.68
CA GLN A 535 49.04 -1.42 -8.86
C GLN A 535 48.81 -0.74 -7.51
N GLU A 536 48.08 0.39 -7.49
CA GLU A 536 47.65 1.05 -6.24
C GLU A 536 46.91 0.06 -5.32
N MET A 537 46.02 -0.74 -5.90
CA MET A 537 45.19 -1.70 -5.17
C MET A 537 45.84 -3.08 -4.99
N LYS A 538 47.11 -3.26 -5.39
CA LYS A 538 47.88 -4.51 -5.28
C LYS A 538 47.23 -5.72 -5.98
N ILE A 539 46.49 -5.49 -7.07
CA ILE A 539 45.88 -6.54 -7.89
C ILE A 539 46.91 -7.02 -8.91
N PHE A 540 47.14 -8.34 -8.96
CA PHE A 540 48.05 -8.94 -9.95
C PHE A 540 47.43 -8.89 -11.36
N VAL A 541 48.26 -8.54 -12.35
CA VAL A 541 47.84 -8.42 -13.76
C VAL A 541 48.76 -9.27 -14.64
N ASP A 542 48.20 -10.23 -15.37
CA ASP A 542 48.96 -11.08 -16.30
C ASP A 542 49.32 -10.33 -17.59
N LYS A 543 50.55 -9.79 -17.62
CA LYS A 543 51.11 -9.06 -18.76
C LYS A 543 51.15 -9.89 -20.06
N TRP A 544 51.34 -11.21 -19.97
CA TRP A 544 51.48 -12.07 -21.15
C TRP A 544 50.16 -12.18 -21.90
N ARG A 545 49.04 -12.30 -21.17
CA ARG A 545 47.69 -12.35 -21.76
C ARG A 545 47.37 -11.13 -22.60
N TYR A 546 47.60 -9.91 -22.10
CA TYR A 546 47.33 -8.69 -22.87
C TYR A 546 48.34 -8.43 -23.99
N LYS A 547 49.57 -8.91 -23.85
CA LYS A 547 50.55 -8.95 -24.95
C LYS A 547 50.04 -9.80 -26.11
N GLN A 548 49.45 -10.96 -25.83
CA GLN A 548 48.85 -11.82 -26.85
C GLN A 548 47.66 -11.11 -27.54
N VAL A 549 46.73 -10.54 -26.77
CA VAL A 549 45.57 -9.79 -27.31
C VAL A 549 46.02 -8.63 -28.21
N PHE A 550 47.07 -7.91 -27.84
CA PHE A 550 47.66 -6.87 -28.67
C PHE A 550 48.25 -7.41 -29.98
N MET A 551 48.93 -8.55 -29.93
CA MET A 551 49.53 -9.18 -31.11
C MET A 551 48.47 -9.74 -32.07
N GLU A 552 47.31 -10.14 -31.57
CA GLU A 552 46.18 -10.57 -32.38
C GLU A 552 45.47 -9.39 -33.07
N ASN A 553 45.21 -8.31 -32.33
CA ASN A 553 44.33 -7.23 -32.80
C ASN A 553 45.07 -6.02 -33.39
N HIS A 554 46.30 -5.73 -32.94
CA HIS A 554 47.00 -4.46 -33.22
C HIS A 554 48.45 -4.61 -33.72
N LYS A 555 48.91 -5.82 -34.08
CA LYS A 555 50.30 -6.09 -34.52
C LYS A 555 50.80 -5.22 -35.68
N LYS A 556 49.92 -4.76 -36.58
CA LYS A 556 50.27 -3.91 -37.73
C LYS A 556 50.32 -2.40 -37.41
N LEU A 557 49.99 -2.00 -36.17
CA LEU A 557 49.95 -0.60 -35.73
C LEU A 557 51.37 -0.03 -35.58
N LYS A 558 51.85 0.67 -36.62
CA LYS A 558 53.19 1.29 -36.66
C LYS A 558 53.18 2.68 -35.99
N VAL A 559 54.13 2.91 -35.07
CA VAL A 559 54.33 4.19 -34.35
C VAL A 559 54.46 5.38 -35.31
N ALA A 560 55.14 5.18 -36.44
CA ALA A 560 55.33 6.20 -37.47
C ALA A 560 54.03 6.71 -38.13
N LYS A 561 52.95 5.91 -38.17
CA LYS A 561 51.64 6.33 -38.70
C LYS A 561 50.84 7.19 -37.70
N LEU A 562 51.02 6.98 -36.40
CA LEU A 562 50.34 7.72 -35.33
C LEU A 562 50.97 9.10 -35.06
N ARG A 563 52.28 9.23 -35.32
CA ARG A 563 53.05 10.48 -35.17
C ARG A 563 52.49 11.66 -36.00
N LYS A 564 51.76 11.40 -37.10
CA LYS A 564 51.08 12.41 -37.91
C LYS A 564 49.67 12.81 -37.42
N LYS A 565 49.07 12.07 -36.48
CA LYS A 565 47.66 12.27 -36.05
C LYS A 565 47.50 12.68 -34.59
N SER A 566 48.32 12.19 -33.65
CA SER A 566 48.23 12.57 -32.23
C SER A 566 49.46 12.09 -31.45
N ILE A 567 50.18 13.04 -30.82
CA ILE A 567 51.36 12.76 -30.00
C ILE A 567 50.99 11.97 -28.73
N LYS A 568 49.89 12.34 -28.05
CA LYS A 568 49.41 11.65 -26.84
C LYS A 568 49.08 10.17 -27.06
N LYS A 569 48.41 9.83 -28.18
CA LYS A 569 48.12 8.42 -28.54
C LYS A 569 49.38 7.61 -28.82
N MET A 570 50.43 8.26 -29.33
CA MET A 570 51.72 7.63 -29.57
C MET A 570 52.44 7.33 -28.26
N GLU A 571 52.44 8.27 -27.31
CA GLU A 571 53.04 8.10 -25.98
C GLU A 571 52.38 6.96 -25.20
N ALA A 572 51.04 6.93 -25.15
CA ALA A 572 50.29 5.86 -24.48
C ALA A 572 50.56 4.47 -25.08
N LEU A 573 50.67 4.36 -26.41
CA LEU A 573 51.01 3.11 -27.08
C LEU A 573 52.46 2.65 -26.76
N ILE A 574 53.40 3.59 -26.67
CA ILE A 574 54.79 3.28 -26.29
C ILE A 574 54.84 2.83 -24.83
N ALA A 575 54.12 3.51 -23.93
CA ALA A 575 54.00 3.13 -22.53
C ALA A 575 53.44 1.71 -22.37
N PHE A 576 52.36 1.37 -23.09
CA PHE A 576 51.81 0.02 -23.12
C PHE A 576 52.80 -1.02 -23.66
N LYS A 577 53.51 -0.72 -24.77
CA LYS A 577 54.52 -1.62 -25.34
C LYS A 577 55.71 -1.87 -24.40
N ASN A 578 56.11 -0.86 -23.64
CA ASN A 578 57.12 -1.00 -22.60
C ASN A 578 56.62 -1.87 -21.45
N TRP A 579 55.42 -1.57 -20.94
CA TRP A 579 54.81 -2.32 -19.84
C TRP A 579 54.60 -3.81 -20.16
N ALA A 580 54.17 -4.12 -21.39
CA ALA A 580 53.96 -5.48 -21.88
C ALA A 580 55.26 -6.17 -22.39
N GLY A 581 56.43 -5.53 -22.27
CA GLY A 581 57.72 -6.12 -22.64
C GLY A 581 57.86 -6.44 -24.14
N MET A 582 57.49 -5.48 -25.00
CA MET A 582 57.52 -5.61 -26.47
C MET A 582 58.65 -4.81 -27.16
N ILE A 583 59.43 -4.02 -26.42
CA ILE A 583 60.57 -3.26 -26.98
C ILE A 583 61.87 -4.01 -26.67
N GLN A 584 62.60 -4.42 -27.70
CA GLN A 584 63.99 -4.88 -27.58
C GLN A 584 64.93 -3.69 -27.56
N VAL A 585 65.76 -3.59 -26.53
CA VAL A 585 66.86 -2.63 -26.46
C VAL A 585 67.92 -3.05 -27.49
N VAL A 586 68.06 -2.27 -28.58
CA VAL A 586 69.25 -2.31 -29.44
C VAL A 586 69.62 -0.86 -29.77
N GLY A 587 70.87 -0.51 -29.47
CA GLY A 587 71.33 0.85 -29.22
C GLY A 587 71.38 1.79 -30.42
N PHE A 588 71.37 3.08 -30.08
CA PHE A 588 72.00 4.12 -30.87
C PHE A 588 72.55 5.19 -29.92
N THR A 589 73.84 5.04 -29.61
CA THR A 589 74.73 6.07 -29.09
C THR A 589 74.95 7.14 -30.16
N LEU A 590 74.48 8.37 -29.95
CA LEU A 590 75.10 9.65 -30.37
C LEU A 590 74.12 10.81 -30.19
N LEU A 591 74.26 11.51 -29.06
CA LEU A 591 74.19 12.97 -28.90
C LEU A 591 74.21 13.28 -27.39
N LEU A 592 75.35 12.96 -26.77
CA LEU A 592 75.71 13.42 -25.43
C LEU A 592 76.58 14.65 -25.62
N GLY A 593 76.03 15.82 -25.35
CA GLY A 593 76.77 17.07 -25.52
C GLY A 593 75.88 18.31 -25.57
N PHE A 594 75.01 18.51 -24.58
CA PHE A 594 74.78 19.79 -23.93
C PHE A 594 73.74 19.60 -22.81
N TRP A 595 73.98 20.26 -21.67
CA TRP A 595 73.14 20.33 -20.46
C TRP A 595 73.32 19.21 -19.41
N ILE A 596 74.51 19.19 -18.81
CA ILE A 596 74.63 18.95 -17.36
C ILE A 596 75.21 20.23 -16.75
N GLN A 597 74.35 21.05 -16.14
CA GLN A 597 74.70 21.69 -14.88
C GLN A 597 73.42 21.90 -14.06
N VAL A 598 73.53 21.55 -12.77
CA VAL A 598 72.55 21.57 -11.68
C VAL A 598 71.66 20.32 -11.57
N ALA A 599 72.17 19.39 -10.77
CA ALA A 599 71.43 18.31 -10.10
C ALA A 599 71.31 18.63 -8.60
N SER A 600 70.35 17.95 -7.96
CA SER A 600 69.88 18.01 -6.56
C SER A 600 68.83 19.13 -6.31
N SER A 601 67.64 18.87 -5.78
CA SER A 601 67.08 17.67 -5.15
C SER A 601 65.58 17.89 -4.89
N HIS A 602 64.75 16.89 -5.20
CA HIS A 602 63.44 16.52 -4.61
C HIS A 602 62.23 17.49 -4.67
N GLY A 603 61.10 16.94 -5.14
CA GLY A 603 59.76 17.21 -4.58
C GLY A 603 58.76 17.99 -5.45
N ASP A 604 57.89 17.25 -6.13
CA ASP A 604 56.46 17.48 -6.43
C ASP A 604 55.91 18.82 -6.97
N HIS A 605 55.27 18.75 -8.16
CA HIS A 605 53.82 19.02 -8.40
C HIS A 605 53.48 19.61 -9.78
N SER A 606 52.35 19.13 -10.35
CA SER A 606 51.43 19.82 -11.28
C SER A 606 50.24 18.87 -11.51
N PHE A 607 49.02 19.04 -10.98
CA PHE A 607 48.11 20.18 -11.17
C PHE A 607 47.09 20.30 -10.02
N ALA A 608 47.26 21.35 -9.22
CA ALA A 608 46.18 22.26 -8.89
C ALA A 608 46.82 23.65 -8.87
N ARG A 609 46.47 24.51 -9.83
CA ARG A 609 46.61 25.95 -9.62
C ARG A 609 45.59 26.32 -8.55
N ILE A 610 45.98 26.17 -7.30
CA ILE A 610 45.43 26.98 -6.23
C ILE A 610 45.95 28.38 -6.53
N GLY A 611 45.06 29.28 -6.92
CA GLY A 611 45.33 30.70 -6.73
C GLY A 611 45.40 30.91 -5.22
N ILE A 612 46.57 30.73 -4.61
CA ILE A 612 46.84 31.30 -3.30
C ILE A 612 46.94 32.80 -3.57
N GLN A 613 45.80 33.48 -3.57
CA GLN A 613 45.81 34.85 -3.12
C GLN A 613 46.40 34.82 -1.71
N GLN A 614 47.38 35.68 -1.47
CA GLN A 614 47.92 35.90 -0.13
C GLN A 614 46.74 36.12 0.82
N VAL A 615 46.41 35.12 1.63
CA VAL A 615 45.63 35.34 2.84
C VAL A 615 46.58 36.05 3.80
N THR A 616 46.50 37.37 3.79
CA THR A 616 46.92 38.14 4.96
C THR A 616 45.97 37.75 6.09
N PHE A 617 46.43 36.88 6.99
CA PHE A 617 45.87 36.84 8.33
C PHE A 617 46.11 38.20 8.96
N ALA A 618 45.09 39.05 8.89
CA ALA A 618 44.98 40.25 9.66
C ALA A 618 43.73 40.11 10.55
N LEU A 619 43.68 39.03 11.34
CA LEU A 619 43.07 39.15 12.67
C LEU A 619 43.93 40.21 13.38
N THR A 620 43.58 41.46 13.17
CA THR A 620 44.16 42.54 13.95
C THR A 620 43.53 42.41 15.32
N ASP A 621 44.33 42.43 16.39
CA ASP A 621 43.85 42.53 17.79
C ASP A 621 43.03 43.82 18.06
N ALA A 622 42.68 44.57 17.01
CA ALA A 622 42.06 45.88 16.97
C ALA A 622 40.57 45.86 16.63
N ALA A 623 40.06 44.79 16.01
CA ALA A 623 38.65 44.66 15.66
C ALA A 623 38.01 43.52 16.45
N TYR A 624 36.78 43.74 16.95
CA TYR A 624 36.05 42.69 17.65
C TYR A 624 34.56 42.71 17.30
N VAL A 625 33.96 41.52 17.38
CA VAL A 625 32.52 41.31 17.34
C VAL A 625 32.12 40.58 18.61
N LYS A 626 31.05 41.01 19.27
CA LYS A 626 30.53 40.34 20.47
C LYS A 626 29.02 40.27 20.43
N ALA A 627 28.47 39.07 20.64
CA ALA A 627 27.04 38.82 20.59
C ALA A 627 26.49 38.50 22.00
N SER A 628 25.37 39.13 22.36
CA SER A 628 24.69 38.90 23.64
C SER A 628 23.17 38.97 23.50
N PRO A 629 22.41 38.12 24.24
CA PRO A 629 22.87 37.07 25.15
C PRO A 629 23.46 35.84 24.43
N THR A 630 24.20 34.99 25.15
CA THR A 630 24.84 33.79 24.57
C THR A 630 23.93 32.56 24.51
N ILE A 631 22.85 32.56 25.29
CA ILE A 631 21.86 31.48 25.35
C ILE A 631 20.50 32.08 25.06
N LEU A 632 19.79 31.52 24.07
CA LEU A 632 18.48 31.96 23.58
C LEU A 632 17.38 30.94 23.93
N GLY A 633 16.12 31.32 23.87
CA GLY A 633 14.96 30.45 24.06
C GLY A 633 14.78 29.95 25.49
N SER A 634 15.29 30.67 26.49
CA SER A 634 15.23 30.25 27.91
C SER A 634 13.80 30.01 28.45
N LYS A 635 12.79 30.62 27.81
CA LYS A 635 11.36 30.45 28.12
C LYS A 635 10.63 29.50 27.14
N GLY A 636 11.37 28.72 26.34
CA GLY A 636 10.80 27.87 25.28
C GLY A 636 10.40 28.64 24.02
N GLN A 637 10.97 29.84 23.83
CA GLN A 637 10.73 30.66 22.64
C GLN A 637 11.61 30.16 21.49
N ASN A 638 11.03 30.12 20.28
CA ASN A 638 11.74 29.72 19.06
C ASN A 638 12.30 30.91 18.28
N SER A 639 12.13 32.15 18.77
CA SER A 639 12.80 33.33 18.24
C SER A 639 13.21 34.29 19.36
N GLU A 640 14.37 34.93 19.23
CA GLU A 640 14.88 35.87 20.23
C GLU A 640 15.83 36.91 19.62
N TRP A 641 15.87 38.10 20.22
CA TRP A 641 16.74 39.20 19.79
C TRP A 641 18.16 39.04 20.35
N VAL A 642 19.15 39.25 19.49
CA VAL A 642 20.58 39.27 19.81
C VAL A 642 21.15 40.64 19.46
N THR A 643 21.86 41.25 20.40
CA THR A 643 22.64 42.47 20.15
C THR A 643 24.08 42.09 19.82
N VAL A 644 24.54 42.52 18.64
CA VAL A 644 25.89 42.30 18.12
C VAL A 644 26.65 43.63 18.16
N HIS A 645 27.62 43.74 19.05
CA HIS A 645 28.52 44.88 19.16
C HIS A 645 29.70 44.71 18.22
N ILE A 646 30.04 45.77 17.49
CA ILE A 646 31.04 45.78 16.42
C ILE A 646 32.02 46.92 16.71
N SER A 647 33.32 46.62 16.63
CA SER A 647 34.39 47.62 16.65
C SER A 647 35.42 47.29 15.56
N ASN A 648 35.78 48.28 14.75
CA ASN A 648 36.84 48.20 13.75
C ASN A 648 37.63 49.52 13.73
N LEU A 649 38.95 49.47 13.91
CA LEU A 649 39.79 50.68 13.86
C LEU A 649 39.92 51.28 12.46
N ASN A 650 39.66 50.49 11.41
CA ASN A 650 39.70 50.93 10.02
C ASN A 650 38.33 50.69 9.35
N PRO A 651 37.28 51.41 9.78
CA PRO A 651 35.93 51.16 9.28
C PRO A 651 35.76 51.61 7.83
N SER A 652 34.99 50.84 7.08
CA SER A 652 34.52 51.22 5.76
C SER A 652 32.99 51.16 5.70
N ILE A 653 32.41 51.89 4.75
CA ILE A 653 30.96 51.92 4.52
C ILE A 653 30.42 50.58 3.99
N ASP A 654 31.30 49.74 3.44
CA ASP A 654 30.99 48.42 2.89
C ASP A 654 31.33 47.29 3.87
N ASP A 655 31.68 47.61 5.12
CA ASP A 655 31.83 46.62 6.19
C ASP A 655 30.47 46.01 6.55
N TRP A 656 30.44 44.70 6.79
CA TRP A 656 29.20 43.98 7.03
C TRP A 656 29.37 42.81 8.01
N ILE A 657 28.29 42.49 8.71
CA ILE A 657 28.19 41.33 9.61
C ILE A 657 27.43 40.22 8.90
N GLY A 658 28.03 39.03 8.82
CA GLY A 658 27.36 37.79 8.45
C GLY A 658 26.95 36.99 9.67
N VAL A 659 25.74 36.41 9.65
CA VAL A 659 25.24 35.46 10.64
C VAL A 659 25.41 34.05 10.08
N PHE A 660 26.12 33.18 10.78
CA PHE A 660 26.40 31.81 10.33
C PHE A 660 25.83 30.79 11.30
N SER A 661 25.17 29.76 10.76
CA SER A 661 24.75 28.56 11.47
C SER A 661 24.98 27.36 10.56
N PRO A 662 25.84 26.39 10.91
CA PRO A 662 26.55 26.26 12.20
C PRO A 662 27.55 27.38 12.48
N ALA A 663 27.90 27.57 13.77
CA ALA A 663 28.83 28.62 14.18
C ALA A 663 30.25 28.43 13.60
N ASN A 664 30.63 27.18 13.30
CA ASN A 664 31.88 26.84 12.61
C ASN A 664 31.71 26.93 11.09
N PHE A 665 31.94 28.11 10.53
CA PHE A 665 31.78 28.39 9.10
C PHE A 665 33.13 28.51 8.39
N SER A 666 33.13 28.31 7.08
CA SER A 666 34.27 28.59 6.20
C SER A 666 34.10 29.95 5.54
N ASP A 667 35.06 30.84 5.78
CA ASP A 667 35.19 32.16 5.15
C ASP A 667 35.91 32.11 3.79
N SER A 668 36.29 30.92 3.33
CA SER A 668 36.95 30.74 2.04
C SER A 668 36.04 31.16 0.89
N THR A 669 36.63 31.73 -0.16
CA THR A 669 35.89 32.15 -1.36
C THR A 669 35.55 30.95 -2.24
N CYS A 670 34.26 30.76 -2.53
CA CYS A 670 33.76 29.76 -3.46
C CYS A 670 33.24 30.46 -4.72
N LEU A 671 33.90 30.25 -5.87
CA LEU A 671 33.57 30.93 -7.12
C LEU A 671 32.18 30.50 -7.64
N PRO A 672 31.38 31.43 -8.20
CA PRO A 672 30.06 31.10 -8.72
C PRO A 672 30.15 30.19 -9.95
N GLU A 673 29.42 29.07 -9.91
CA GLU A 673 29.38 28.09 -11.01
C GLU A 673 28.28 28.40 -12.05
N ASN A 674 27.26 29.18 -11.65
CA ASN A 674 26.12 29.56 -12.49
C ASN A 674 25.49 30.88 -11.99
N SER A 675 24.46 31.36 -12.69
CA SER A 675 23.79 32.63 -12.41
C SER A 675 22.94 32.67 -11.13
N ARG A 676 22.67 31.51 -10.50
CA ARG A 676 21.90 31.43 -9.25
C ARG A 676 22.78 31.56 -8.01
N VAL A 677 24.10 31.39 -8.16
CA VAL A 677 25.06 31.67 -7.08
C VAL A 677 25.33 33.18 -7.03
N SER A 678 24.82 33.81 -5.97
CA SER A 678 24.92 35.25 -5.73
C SER A 678 26.00 35.59 -4.70
N PRO A 679 26.52 36.83 -4.67
CA PRO A 679 27.39 37.28 -3.59
C PRO A 679 26.59 37.39 -2.26
N PRO A 680 27.24 37.21 -1.10
CA PRO A 680 28.68 36.98 -0.92
C PRO A 680 29.12 35.57 -1.31
N TYR A 681 30.26 35.46 -2.00
CA TYR A 681 30.80 34.21 -2.56
C TYR A 681 31.60 33.40 -1.53
N LEU A 682 30.97 33.05 -0.41
CA LEU A 682 31.58 32.28 0.67
C LEU A 682 31.24 30.80 0.53
N CYS A 683 32.16 29.91 0.92
CA CYS A 683 31.91 28.47 0.92
C CYS A 683 30.88 28.05 1.98
N SER A 684 30.73 28.82 3.05
CA SER A 684 29.57 28.76 3.94
C SER A 684 28.68 29.97 3.67
N ALA A 685 27.48 29.75 3.16
CA ALA A 685 26.50 30.83 3.00
C ALA A 685 26.03 31.32 4.38
N PRO A 686 26.10 32.63 4.69
CA PRO A 686 25.47 33.17 5.89
C PRO A 686 23.95 32.98 5.81
N ILE A 687 23.32 32.77 6.97
CA ILE A 687 21.86 32.74 7.12
C ILE A 687 21.26 34.07 6.65
N LYS A 688 21.87 35.16 7.12
CA LYS A 688 21.57 36.54 6.76
C LYS A 688 22.78 37.43 7.05
N TYR A 689 22.74 38.67 6.57
CA TYR A 689 23.83 39.61 6.73
C TYR A 689 23.34 41.06 6.73
N GLN A 690 24.12 41.97 7.32
CA GLN A 690 23.76 43.39 7.38
C GLN A 690 25.01 44.28 7.37
N TYR A 691 24.92 45.44 6.75
CA TYR A 691 26.01 46.43 6.80
C TYR A 691 26.21 46.98 8.21
N ALA A 692 27.46 47.17 8.61
CA ALA A 692 27.82 47.65 9.94
C ALA A 692 27.27 49.06 10.23
N ASN A 693 27.06 49.87 9.20
CA ASN A 693 26.51 51.23 9.31
C ASN A 693 24.97 51.29 9.37
N TYR A 694 24.26 50.16 9.35
CA TYR A 694 22.79 50.12 9.25
C TYR A 694 22.09 50.83 10.42
N SER A 695 22.53 50.56 11.66
CA SER A 695 21.98 51.21 12.87
C SER A 695 22.70 52.49 13.26
N ASN A 696 23.95 52.66 12.83
CA ASN A 696 24.78 53.83 13.12
C ASN A 696 25.42 54.37 11.82
N PRO A 697 24.85 55.42 11.21
CA PRO A 697 25.41 56.05 10.01
C PRO A 697 26.84 56.59 10.20
N ASP A 698 27.24 56.89 11.45
CA ASP A 698 28.56 57.41 11.80
C ASP A 698 29.63 56.32 11.96
N TYR A 699 29.28 55.03 11.76
CA TYR A 699 30.22 53.90 11.83
C TYR A 699 31.50 54.12 11.02
N LYS A 700 31.39 54.72 9.82
CA LYS A 700 32.55 55.05 8.96
C LYS A 700 33.57 55.98 9.62
N VAL A 701 33.17 56.71 10.67
CA VAL A 701 34.00 57.65 11.43
C VAL A 701 34.39 57.05 12.77
N THR A 702 33.44 56.42 13.47
CA THR A 702 33.65 55.94 14.85
C THR A 702 34.29 54.56 14.90
N GLY A 703 34.09 53.73 13.88
CA GLY A 703 34.47 52.32 13.92
C GLY A 703 33.56 51.44 14.78
N GLU A 704 32.57 52.02 15.45
CA GLU A 704 31.72 51.35 16.42
C GLU A 704 30.25 51.34 15.99
N ALA A 705 29.63 50.16 16.07
CA ALA A 705 28.22 49.96 15.80
C ALA A 705 27.63 48.86 16.68
N SER A 706 26.30 48.81 16.74
CA SER A 706 25.57 47.72 17.40
C SER A 706 24.33 47.36 16.59
N LEU A 707 24.22 46.11 16.19
CA LEU A 707 23.09 45.59 15.42
C LEU A 707 22.20 44.75 16.32
N ASN A 708 20.89 44.94 16.24
CA ASN A 708 19.91 44.08 16.89
C ASN A 708 19.34 43.16 15.83
N LEU A 709 19.60 41.86 15.96
CA LEU A 709 19.21 40.84 15.00
C LEU A 709 18.27 39.85 15.68
N GLN A 710 17.13 39.55 15.06
CA GLN A 710 16.20 38.54 15.55
C GLN A 710 16.60 37.18 14.98
N LEU A 711 16.99 36.23 15.83
CA LEU A 711 17.29 34.87 15.39
C LEU A 711 16.10 33.95 15.61
N ILE A 712 15.97 32.95 14.72
CA ILE A 712 15.01 31.85 14.86
C ILE A 712 15.75 30.55 15.19
N ASN A 713 15.09 29.65 15.91
CA ASN A 713 15.65 28.35 16.23
C ASN A 713 15.55 27.42 15.02
N GLN A 714 16.66 27.26 14.31
CA GLN A 714 16.78 26.39 13.13
C GLN A 714 17.86 25.33 13.35
N ARG A 715 17.87 24.77 14.57
CA ARG A 715 18.81 23.76 15.07
C ARG A 715 20.11 24.37 15.58
N SER A 716 21.19 24.27 14.82
CA SER A 716 22.59 24.49 15.25
C SER A 716 22.86 25.83 15.98
N ASP A 717 24.11 26.01 16.40
CA ASP A 717 24.56 27.25 17.02
C ASP A 717 24.90 28.33 15.98
N PHE A 718 25.08 29.55 16.47
CA PHE A 718 25.31 30.74 15.66
C PHE A 718 26.64 31.41 15.98
N SER A 719 27.30 31.93 14.94
CA SER A 719 28.40 32.89 15.06
C SER A 719 28.16 34.11 14.18
N PHE A 720 28.79 35.23 14.54
CA PHE A 720 28.69 36.49 13.81
C PHE A 720 30.08 36.91 13.38
N ALA A 721 30.25 37.24 12.11
CA ALA A 721 31.55 37.57 11.55
C ALA A 721 31.52 38.91 10.83
N LEU A 722 32.51 39.74 11.12
CA LEU A 722 32.73 41.04 10.48
C LEU A 722 33.65 40.89 9.27
N PHE A 723 33.18 41.41 8.15
CA PHE A 723 33.91 41.44 6.88
C PHE A 723 34.11 42.87 6.40
N THR A 724 35.23 43.11 5.72
CA THR A 724 35.54 44.33 4.96
C THR A 724 35.52 44.03 3.45
N GLY A 725 35.49 45.06 2.60
CA GLY A 725 35.59 44.90 1.14
C GLY A 725 34.28 44.53 0.44
N GLY A 726 33.14 44.74 1.12
CA GLY A 726 31.81 44.52 0.58
C GLY A 726 31.46 43.05 0.37
N LEU A 727 30.32 42.80 -0.28
CA LEU A 727 29.81 41.44 -0.53
C LEU A 727 30.55 40.74 -1.68
N SER A 728 31.14 41.49 -2.62
CA SER A 728 31.80 40.92 -3.80
C SER A 728 33.21 40.39 -3.51
N THR A 729 33.92 41.03 -2.58
CA THR A 729 35.30 40.69 -2.20
C THR A 729 35.46 40.70 -0.68
N PRO A 730 34.72 39.84 0.04
CA PRO A 730 34.68 39.89 1.49
C PRO A 730 36.00 39.39 2.10
N ASN A 731 36.55 40.16 3.04
CA ASN A 731 37.73 39.77 3.84
C ASN A 731 37.34 39.69 5.32
N LEU A 732 37.50 38.52 5.93
CA LEU A 732 37.17 38.29 7.33
C LEU A 732 38.11 39.09 8.25
N VAL A 733 37.53 39.83 9.20
CA VAL A 733 38.27 40.70 10.14
C VAL A 733 38.13 40.23 11.58
N ALA A 734 36.94 39.83 12.01
CA ALA A 734 36.68 39.37 13.38
C ALA A 734 35.49 38.40 13.43
N VAL A 735 35.50 37.49 14.41
CA VAL A 735 34.43 36.52 14.67
C VAL A 735 33.99 36.65 16.14
N SER A 736 32.69 36.53 16.38
CA SER A 736 32.11 36.64 17.72
C SER A 736 32.26 35.37 18.55
N ASN A 737 31.87 35.47 19.82
CA ASN A 737 31.47 34.30 20.59
C ASN A 737 30.27 33.57 19.95
N THR A 738 30.15 32.28 20.23
CA THR A 738 28.99 31.47 19.84
C THR A 738 27.75 31.85 20.64
N VAL A 739 26.59 31.77 19.98
CA VAL A 739 25.25 31.93 20.58
C VAL A 739 24.41 30.70 20.19
N ALA A 740 23.63 30.15 21.12
CA ALA A 740 22.78 28.98 20.82
C ALA A 740 21.44 29.05 21.56
N PHE A 741 20.40 28.43 21.01
CA PHE A 741 19.17 28.20 21.76
C PHE A 741 19.41 27.16 22.88
N VAL A 742 18.64 27.21 23.97
CA VAL A 742 18.70 26.21 25.06
C VAL A 742 18.47 24.81 24.53
N ASN A 743 17.53 24.65 23.59
CA ASN A 743 17.30 23.41 22.88
C ASN A 743 17.26 23.66 21.36
N PRO A 744 18.41 23.54 20.67
CA PRO A 744 18.52 23.50 19.22
C PRO A 744 17.49 22.60 18.54
N ASN A 745 17.25 21.42 19.10
CA ASN A 745 16.53 20.36 18.42
C ASN A 745 15.01 20.42 18.65
N ALA A 746 14.50 21.45 19.34
CA ALA A 746 13.10 21.57 19.73
C ALA A 746 12.14 21.47 18.53
N PRO A 747 11.00 20.75 18.68
CA PRO A 747 9.99 20.68 17.62
C PRO A 747 9.33 22.05 17.42
N SER A 748 9.46 22.59 16.21
CA SER A 748 9.14 23.98 15.87
C SER A 748 8.37 24.11 14.55
N TYR A 749 7.68 25.24 14.39
CA TYR A 749 7.03 25.68 13.15
C TYR A 749 6.02 24.68 12.59
N PRO A 750 4.99 24.25 13.36
CA PRO A 750 3.97 23.38 12.83
C PRO A 750 3.15 24.09 11.74
N ARG A 751 2.83 23.34 10.71
CA ARG A 751 1.98 23.77 9.59
C ARG A 751 0.93 22.71 9.31
N LEU A 752 -0.31 23.17 9.22
CA LEU A 752 -1.48 22.37 8.95
C LEU A 752 -1.69 22.27 7.44
N ALA A 753 -2.07 21.09 6.98
CA ALA A 753 -2.58 20.88 5.63
C ALA A 753 -3.72 19.87 5.68
N GLN A 754 -4.73 20.06 4.83
CA GLN A 754 -5.80 19.07 4.71
C GLN A 754 -5.23 17.72 4.28
N GLY A 755 -5.72 16.66 4.91
CA GLY A 755 -5.30 15.29 4.64
C GLY A 755 -6.01 14.69 3.43
N LYS A 756 -6.01 13.38 3.35
CA LYS A 756 -6.56 12.65 2.19
C LYS A 756 -8.09 12.62 2.15
N MET A 757 -8.73 12.89 3.29
CA MET A 757 -10.17 12.93 3.48
C MET A 757 -10.57 14.27 4.12
N TRP A 758 -11.83 14.67 3.98
CA TRP A 758 -12.34 15.94 4.50
C TRP A 758 -12.24 16.06 6.04
N ASP A 759 -12.28 14.93 6.74
CA ASP A 759 -12.16 14.81 8.20
C ASP A 759 -10.72 14.53 8.68
N GLU A 760 -9.74 14.58 7.77
CA GLU A 760 -8.33 14.41 8.08
C GLU A 760 -7.57 15.74 8.03
N MET A 761 -6.80 16.03 9.09
CA MET A 761 -5.89 17.16 9.15
C MET A 761 -4.48 16.66 9.41
N THR A 762 -3.51 17.09 8.62
CA THR A 762 -2.10 16.76 8.81
C THR A 762 -1.39 17.89 9.52
N ILE A 763 -0.45 17.54 10.40
CA ILE A 763 0.40 18.50 11.10
C ILE A 763 1.84 18.12 10.78
N THR A 764 2.53 18.99 10.04
CA THR A 764 3.96 18.81 9.72
C THR A 764 4.77 19.80 10.54
N TRP A 765 5.89 19.38 11.13
CA TRP A 765 6.77 20.25 11.91
C TRP A 765 8.25 19.89 11.66
N THR A 766 9.17 20.73 12.13
CA THR A 766 10.63 20.50 11.99
C THR A 766 11.27 20.31 13.37
N SER A 767 12.20 19.38 13.51
CA SER A 767 12.99 19.16 14.74
C SER A 767 14.41 18.72 14.41
N GLY A 768 15.32 18.83 15.37
CA GLY A 768 16.71 18.35 15.22
C GLY A 768 16.94 16.91 15.69
N TYR A 769 15.90 16.23 16.21
CA TYR A 769 16.01 14.86 16.67
C TYR A 769 15.85 13.85 15.53
N GLY A 770 16.79 12.92 15.40
CA GLY A 770 16.65 11.74 14.57
C GLY A 770 15.65 10.74 15.16
N ILE A 771 15.11 9.84 14.33
CA ILE A 771 14.19 8.76 14.78
C ILE A 771 14.87 7.75 15.72
N ASP A 772 16.19 7.69 15.69
CA ASP A 772 17.05 6.94 16.58
C ASP A 772 17.30 7.66 17.92
N GLU A 773 17.10 8.98 17.97
CA GLU A 773 17.28 9.80 19.17
C GLU A 773 15.97 10.00 19.95
N ALA A 774 14.86 10.20 19.23
CA ALA A 774 13.56 10.48 19.81
C ALA A 774 12.41 9.85 18.99
N GLU A 775 11.38 9.40 19.69
CA GLU A 775 10.11 8.97 19.10
C GLU A 775 9.20 10.20 18.95
N PRO A 776 8.92 10.67 17.72
CA PRO A 776 8.05 11.81 17.48
C PRO A 776 6.57 11.42 17.57
N PHE A 777 5.76 12.24 18.23
CA PHE A 777 4.32 12.04 18.33
C PHE A 777 3.57 13.37 18.49
N LEU A 778 2.27 13.32 18.20
CA LEU A 778 1.32 14.41 18.39
C LEU A 778 0.41 14.07 19.57
N GLU A 779 0.27 14.98 20.53
CA GLU A 779 -0.79 14.92 21.53
C GLU A 779 -1.88 15.93 21.16
N TRP A 780 -3.12 15.48 21.00
CA TRP A 780 -4.21 16.31 20.50
C TRP A 780 -5.56 15.87 21.06
N GLY A 781 -6.53 16.77 21.10
CA GLY A 781 -7.87 16.48 21.58
C GLY A 781 -8.77 17.69 21.49
N GLN A 782 -10.05 17.49 21.82
CA GLN A 782 -10.99 18.60 21.92
C GLN A 782 -10.57 19.53 23.06
N ARG A 783 -10.92 20.81 22.92
CA ARG A 783 -10.70 21.80 23.97
C ARG A 783 -11.35 21.35 25.28
N ASN A 784 -10.53 21.15 26.32
CA ASN A 784 -10.92 20.61 27.64
C ASN A 784 -11.42 19.15 27.66
N GLY A 785 -11.21 18.40 26.57
CA GLY A 785 -11.52 16.97 26.47
C GLY A 785 -10.31 16.07 26.73
N GLU A 786 -10.54 14.76 26.67
CA GLU A 786 -9.48 13.76 26.74
C GLU A 786 -8.48 13.94 25.59
N GLN A 787 -7.19 13.94 25.94
CA GLN A 787 -6.09 14.06 24.98
C GLN A 787 -5.67 12.68 24.49
N LYS A 788 -5.52 12.55 23.17
CA LYS A 788 -5.04 11.34 22.49
C LYS A 788 -3.62 11.56 21.99
N ARG A 789 -2.91 10.46 21.76
CA ARG A 789 -1.57 10.49 21.15
C ARG A 789 -1.56 9.72 19.84
N SER A 790 -0.95 10.32 18.83
CA SER A 790 -0.72 9.71 17.51
C SER A 790 0.77 9.79 17.19
N TYR A 791 1.39 8.69 16.76
CA TYR A 791 2.79 8.69 16.34
C TYR A 791 3.00 9.48 15.05
N ALA A 792 4.17 10.11 14.89
CA ALA A 792 4.52 10.78 13.65
C ALA A 792 5.00 9.73 12.63
N GLY A 793 4.17 9.50 11.62
CA GLY A 793 4.19 8.32 10.74
C GLY A 793 2.78 7.75 10.54
N THR A 794 1.82 8.64 10.24
CA THR A 794 0.38 8.51 9.95
C THR A 794 -0.46 7.47 10.72
N LEU A 795 -1.33 7.95 11.63
CA LEU A 795 -2.58 7.29 12.02
C LEU A 795 -3.73 8.31 12.11
N THR A 796 -4.87 7.95 11.50
CA THR A 796 -6.10 8.73 11.34
C THR A 796 -7.16 8.31 12.37
N PHE A 797 -8.24 9.08 12.50
CA PHE A 797 -9.44 8.71 13.26
C PHE A 797 -10.68 8.96 12.39
N ASP A 798 -11.71 8.13 12.55
CA ASP A 798 -12.87 8.16 11.69
C ASP A 798 -14.17 8.50 12.44
N ARG A 799 -15.25 8.69 11.68
CA ARG A 799 -16.62 8.90 12.17
C ARG A 799 -17.11 7.82 13.15
N HIS A 800 -16.56 6.61 13.12
CA HIS A 800 -16.96 5.49 14.00
C HIS A 800 -16.44 5.61 15.43
N SER A 801 -15.49 6.52 15.67
CA SER A 801 -14.96 6.82 17.00
C SER A 801 -15.98 7.48 17.94
N MET A 802 -17.17 7.87 17.44
CA MET A 802 -18.24 8.53 18.19
C MET A 802 -19.45 7.61 18.45
N CYS A 803 -19.99 7.67 19.67
CA CYS A 803 -20.94 6.69 20.20
C CYS A 803 -22.37 6.76 19.62
N GLY A 804 -22.79 7.85 18.95
CA GLY A 804 -24.15 7.94 18.37
C GLY A 804 -24.58 9.33 17.87
N ALA A 805 -25.72 9.40 17.16
CA ALA A 805 -26.33 10.65 16.70
C ALA A 805 -26.90 11.49 17.88
N PRO A 806 -26.94 12.84 17.81
CA PRO A 806 -26.57 13.69 16.67
C PRO A 806 -25.07 14.00 16.58
N ALA A 807 -24.27 13.59 17.57
CA ALA A 807 -22.82 13.76 17.59
C ALA A 807 -22.08 12.96 16.48
N ARG A 808 -22.66 11.85 16.01
CA ARG A 808 -22.19 11.02 14.88
C ARG A 808 -22.78 11.44 13.51
N THR A 809 -23.66 12.45 13.47
CA THR A 809 -24.39 12.85 12.26
C THR A 809 -24.46 14.38 12.10
N VAL A 810 -25.63 14.99 11.99
CA VAL A 810 -25.85 16.39 11.56
C VAL A 810 -25.58 17.43 12.65
N GLY A 811 -25.38 17.02 13.90
CA GLY A 811 -25.14 17.92 15.04
C GLY A 811 -23.66 18.15 15.37
N TRP A 812 -22.74 17.57 14.60
CA TRP A 812 -21.31 17.76 14.81
C TRP A 812 -20.85 19.15 14.34
N ARG A 813 -20.40 19.97 15.29
CA ARG A 813 -19.73 21.25 15.01
C ARG A 813 -18.68 21.48 16.10
N ASP A 814 -17.41 21.32 15.75
CA ASP A 814 -16.32 21.34 16.72
C ASP A 814 -15.95 22.78 17.15
N PRO A 815 -15.75 23.05 18.46
CA PRO A 815 -15.28 24.34 18.98
C PRO A 815 -13.77 24.59 18.80
N GLY A 816 -13.05 23.69 18.13
CA GLY A 816 -11.60 23.72 17.90
C GLY A 816 -10.87 22.62 18.66
N TYR A 817 -9.85 22.06 18.02
CA TYR A 817 -8.91 21.10 18.61
C TYR A 817 -7.70 21.83 19.19
N THR A 818 -7.18 21.32 20.30
CA THR A 818 -5.88 21.72 20.83
C THR A 818 -4.86 20.63 20.57
N TYR A 819 -3.64 20.99 20.19
CA TYR A 819 -2.57 20.02 19.96
C TYR A 819 -1.21 20.53 20.45
N LYS A 820 -0.29 19.61 20.72
CA LYS A 820 1.11 19.91 21.03
C LYS A 820 2.01 18.78 20.51
N LEU A 821 3.22 19.14 20.11
CA LEU A 821 4.20 18.25 19.51
C LEU A 821 5.05 17.65 20.62
N GLY A 822 5.25 16.33 20.60
CA GLY A 822 6.01 15.59 21.60
C GLY A 822 7.14 14.79 20.96
N HIS A 823 8.31 14.84 21.58
CA HIS A 823 9.48 14.03 21.21
C HIS A 823 9.94 13.26 22.45
N LYS A 824 9.77 11.94 22.45
CA LYS A 824 10.15 11.08 23.58
C LYS A 824 11.56 10.55 23.36
N LEU A 825 12.51 11.03 24.15
CA LEU A 825 13.90 10.58 24.11
C LEU A 825 14.04 9.15 24.63
N LEU A 826 15.13 8.47 24.24
CA LEU A 826 15.45 7.11 24.72
C LEU A 826 15.51 6.98 26.25
N ASN A 827 15.83 8.07 26.96
CA ASN A 827 15.85 8.12 28.42
C ASN A 827 14.46 8.29 29.07
N GLY A 828 13.39 8.34 28.26
CA GLY A 828 12.00 8.50 28.70
C GLY A 828 11.54 9.95 28.89
N THR A 829 12.43 10.94 28.77
CA THR A 829 12.09 12.37 28.85
C THR A 829 11.31 12.78 27.61
N ILE A 830 10.25 13.57 27.78
CA ILE A 830 9.46 14.10 26.66
C ILE A 830 9.73 15.60 26.51
N ILE A 831 10.19 15.98 25.33
CA ILE A 831 10.31 17.38 24.91
C ILE A 831 8.99 17.79 24.26
N TRP A 832 8.41 18.89 24.73
CA TRP A 832 7.12 19.39 24.26
C TRP A 832 7.26 20.72 23.56
N SER A 833 6.47 20.93 22.51
CA SER A 833 6.21 22.28 21.98
C SER A 833 5.21 23.04 22.87
N GLN A 834 5.00 24.32 22.54
CA GLN A 834 3.81 25.04 22.98
C GLN A 834 2.52 24.38 22.47
N MET A 835 1.39 24.77 23.07
CA MET A 835 0.07 24.31 22.66
C MET A 835 -0.47 25.17 21.53
N TYR A 836 -0.97 24.53 20.48
CA TYR A 836 -1.58 25.13 19.30
C TYR A 836 -3.05 24.75 19.21
N GLN A 837 -3.81 25.46 18.37
CA GLN A 837 -5.24 25.24 18.20
C GLN A 837 -5.65 25.39 16.74
N PHE A 838 -6.57 24.57 16.27
CA PHE A 838 -7.16 24.71 14.94
C PHE A 838 -8.63 24.31 14.95
N LYS A 839 -9.37 24.74 13.93
CA LYS A 839 -10.75 24.33 13.70
C LYS A 839 -10.80 23.34 12.55
N SER A 840 -11.53 22.23 12.71
CA SER A 840 -11.71 21.26 11.64
C SER A 840 -12.45 21.85 10.44
N SER A 841 -12.14 21.32 9.26
CA SER A 841 -12.79 21.67 8.01
C SER A 841 -14.30 21.36 8.06
N PRO A 842 -15.15 22.18 7.41
CA PRO A 842 -16.54 21.82 7.14
C PRO A 842 -16.61 20.53 6.31
N PHE A 843 -17.67 19.74 6.47
CA PHE A 843 -17.91 18.63 5.55
C PHE A 843 -18.21 19.15 4.13
N PRO A 844 -17.89 18.40 3.06
CA PRO A 844 -18.16 18.81 1.69
C PRO A 844 -19.66 19.09 1.45
N GLY A 845 -19.97 20.32 1.06
CA GLY A 845 -21.33 20.85 0.89
C GLY A 845 -22.01 21.40 2.15
N GLN A 846 -21.28 21.60 3.24
CA GLN A 846 -21.85 22.22 4.43
C GLN A 846 -22.26 23.68 4.15
N ASP A 847 -23.53 24.01 4.40
CA ASP A 847 -24.03 25.39 4.29
C ASP A 847 -23.57 26.22 5.51
N SER A 848 -22.46 26.92 5.34
CA SER A 848 -21.85 27.76 6.38
C SER A 848 -20.98 28.84 5.76
N LEU A 849 -20.78 29.94 6.47
CA LEU A 849 -19.84 30.97 6.03
C LEU A 849 -18.42 30.39 5.93
N GLN A 850 -17.81 30.49 4.74
CA GLN A 850 -16.49 29.93 4.42
C GLN A 850 -15.63 31.00 3.75
N ARG A 851 -14.40 31.18 4.24
CA ARG A 851 -13.50 32.28 3.85
C ARG A 851 -12.12 31.75 3.46
N VAL A 852 -11.82 31.83 2.17
CA VAL A 852 -10.61 31.25 1.55
C VAL A 852 -9.68 32.37 1.12
N ILE A 853 -8.39 32.25 1.43
CA ILE A 853 -7.36 33.17 0.95
C ILE A 853 -6.55 32.51 -0.17
N ILE A 854 -6.25 33.25 -1.24
CA ILE A 854 -5.43 32.76 -2.37
C ILE A 854 -4.44 33.85 -2.81
N PHE A 855 -3.16 33.51 -2.92
CA PHE A 855 -2.09 34.35 -3.49
C PHE A 855 -0.89 33.48 -3.89
N GLY A 856 -0.08 33.93 -4.84
CA GLY A 856 1.23 33.35 -5.17
C GLY A 856 2.37 34.26 -4.74
N ASP A 857 3.61 33.77 -4.82
CA ASP A 857 4.81 34.62 -4.95
C ASP A 857 5.06 35.52 -3.72
N MET A 858 4.70 35.04 -2.51
CA MET A 858 4.89 35.84 -1.29
C MET A 858 6.36 35.94 -0.92
N GLY A 859 7.12 34.85 -1.03
CA GLY A 859 8.49 34.78 -0.55
C GLY A 859 8.63 35.05 0.94
N LYS A 860 9.80 35.52 1.34
CA LYS A 860 10.15 35.89 2.73
C LYS A 860 10.79 37.27 2.80
N ASP A 861 10.91 37.84 4.00
CA ASP A 861 11.82 38.96 4.26
C ASP A 861 12.16 38.99 5.75
N GLU A 862 13.26 39.65 6.12
CA GLU A 862 13.74 39.71 7.50
C GLU A 862 13.03 40.83 8.29
N ALA A 863 12.34 40.44 9.37
CA ALA A 863 11.60 41.40 10.20
C ALA A 863 12.50 42.41 10.94
N ASP A 864 13.78 42.08 11.14
CA ASP A 864 14.79 42.99 11.69
C ASP A 864 15.45 43.90 10.63
N GLY A 865 15.07 43.74 9.37
CA GLY A 865 15.58 44.51 8.22
C GLY A 865 16.94 44.05 7.72
N SER A 866 17.44 42.88 8.15
CA SER A 866 18.64 42.26 7.61
C SER A 866 18.53 42.01 6.11
N ASN A 867 19.68 41.97 5.44
CA ASN A 867 19.77 41.48 4.08
C ASN A 867 20.06 39.97 4.07
N GLU A 868 19.84 39.32 2.94
CA GLU A 868 20.05 37.90 2.77
C GLU A 868 20.07 37.53 1.28
N TYR A 869 20.38 36.28 0.97
CA TYR A 869 20.28 35.80 -0.41
C TYR A 869 18.85 35.90 -0.93
N ASN A 870 18.71 36.18 -2.23
CA ASN A 870 17.42 36.31 -2.89
C ASN A 870 16.45 37.29 -2.20
N ASN A 871 16.94 38.34 -1.52
CA ASN A 871 16.06 39.32 -0.86
C ASN A 871 15.44 40.32 -1.87
N PHE A 872 14.41 39.89 -2.58
CA PHE A 872 13.66 40.71 -3.54
C PHE A 872 12.13 40.70 -3.30
N GLN A 873 11.66 40.23 -2.14
CA GLN A 873 10.23 40.07 -1.83
C GLN A 873 9.70 41.08 -0.81
N ARG A 874 9.84 42.38 -1.14
CA ARG A 874 9.51 43.52 -0.26
C ARG A 874 8.07 43.54 0.26
N GLY A 875 7.13 42.88 -0.40
CA GLY A 875 5.73 42.80 0.05
C GLY A 875 5.45 41.68 1.05
N SER A 876 6.39 40.73 1.24
CA SER A 876 6.18 39.47 1.98
C SER A 876 5.68 39.68 3.41
N LEU A 877 6.37 40.52 4.19
CA LEU A 877 6.01 40.80 5.59
C LEU A 877 4.68 41.55 5.71
N ASN A 878 4.36 42.42 4.75
CA ASN A 878 3.07 43.13 4.73
C ASN A 878 1.93 42.14 4.50
N THR A 879 2.05 41.25 3.50
CA THR A 879 1.05 40.22 3.22
C THR A 879 0.86 39.31 4.44
N THR A 880 1.95 38.77 4.98
CA THR A 880 1.93 37.94 6.20
C THR A 880 1.23 38.66 7.36
N LYS A 881 1.60 39.92 7.62
CA LYS A 881 1.00 40.73 8.68
C LYS A 881 -0.51 40.89 8.51
N ARG A 882 -1.00 41.19 7.29
CA ARG A 882 -2.45 41.36 7.05
C ARG A 882 -3.23 40.07 7.21
N LEU A 883 -2.64 38.94 6.84
CA LEU A 883 -3.26 37.63 7.07
C LEU A 883 -3.34 37.29 8.57
N ILE A 884 -2.30 37.61 9.33
CA ILE A 884 -2.31 37.44 10.80
C ILE A 884 -3.39 38.34 11.44
N GLU A 885 -3.49 39.60 11.01
CA GLU A 885 -4.49 40.54 11.54
C GLU A 885 -5.94 40.14 11.22
N ASP A 886 -6.20 39.46 10.10
CA ASP A 886 -7.53 39.01 9.66
C ASP A 886 -7.77 37.50 9.91
N LEU A 887 -6.90 36.81 10.67
CA LEU A 887 -6.87 35.35 10.78
C LEU A 887 -8.18 34.74 11.33
N GLU A 888 -8.87 35.42 12.25
CA GLU A 888 -10.18 34.98 12.75
C GLU A 888 -11.26 34.91 11.64
N ASN A 889 -11.02 35.64 10.55
CA ASN A 889 -11.87 35.66 9.36
C ASN A 889 -11.28 34.93 8.16
N ILE A 890 -10.31 34.05 8.41
CA ILE A 890 -9.67 33.20 7.41
C ILE A 890 -9.85 31.76 7.87
N ASP A 891 -10.35 30.92 6.98
CA ASP A 891 -10.63 29.53 7.29
C ASP A 891 -9.59 28.57 6.67
N ILE A 892 -9.01 28.95 5.54
CA ILE A 892 -7.98 28.19 4.79
C ILE A 892 -7.20 29.14 3.87
N VAL A 893 -5.91 28.85 3.66
CA VAL A 893 -5.01 29.62 2.79
C VAL A 893 -4.46 28.72 1.69
N PHE A 894 -4.41 29.25 0.46
CA PHE A 894 -3.71 28.65 -0.68
C PHE A 894 -2.57 29.57 -1.13
N HIS A 895 -1.34 29.10 -1.00
CA HIS A 895 -0.14 29.75 -1.51
C HIS A 895 0.32 29.07 -2.81
N ILE A 896 0.05 29.70 -3.94
CA ILE A 896 -0.02 29.02 -5.24
C ILE A 896 1.31 29.09 -6.01
N GLY A 897 2.37 28.57 -5.39
CA GLY A 897 3.74 28.50 -5.95
C GLY A 897 4.59 29.73 -5.67
N ASP A 898 5.89 29.58 -5.91
CA ASP A 898 6.95 30.53 -5.56
C ASP A 898 6.92 30.90 -4.08
N ILE A 899 7.21 29.89 -3.27
CA ILE A 899 6.92 29.85 -1.84
C ILE A 899 7.85 30.78 -1.07
N CYS A 900 9.16 30.54 -1.13
CA CYS A 900 10.14 31.26 -0.31
C CYS A 900 11.31 31.86 -1.10
N TYR A 901 11.46 31.52 -2.38
CA TYR A 901 12.60 31.93 -3.22
C TYR A 901 13.97 31.59 -2.61
N ALA A 902 14.05 30.48 -1.85
CA ALA A 902 15.32 29.98 -1.32
C ALA A 902 16.32 29.72 -2.44
N ASN A 903 15.87 29.14 -3.55
CA ASN A 903 16.64 28.88 -4.77
C ASN A 903 18.04 28.32 -4.47
N GLY A 904 18.10 27.31 -3.61
CA GLY A 904 19.34 26.63 -3.19
C GLY A 904 19.95 27.14 -1.88
N TYR A 905 19.53 28.30 -1.36
CA TYR A 905 19.95 28.80 -0.04
C TYR A 905 19.02 28.27 1.07
N LEU A 906 19.24 27.00 1.43
CA LEU A 906 18.27 26.18 2.16
C LEU A 906 17.86 26.67 3.55
N SER A 907 18.65 27.52 4.21
CA SER A 907 18.28 28.09 5.52
C SER A 907 16.97 28.87 5.48
N GLN A 908 16.61 29.38 4.31
CA GLN A 908 15.46 30.24 4.10
C GLN A 908 14.12 29.48 4.17
N TRP A 909 14.14 28.14 4.06
CA TRP A 909 12.94 27.33 4.27
C TRP A 909 12.51 27.29 5.73
N ASP A 910 13.45 27.21 6.68
CA ASP A 910 13.13 27.34 8.12
C ASP A 910 12.63 28.76 8.44
N GLN A 911 13.26 29.78 7.85
CA GLN A 911 12.81 31.17 7.96
C GLN A 911 11.37 31.35 7.46
N PHE A 912 11.05 30.79 6.29
CA PHE A 912 9.70 30.87 5.74
C PHE A 912 8.68 30.15 6.62
N THR A 913 8.98 28.92 7.07
CA THR A 913 8.07 28.19 7.96
C THR A 913 7.87 28.89 9.30
N SER A 914 8.88 29.58 9.83
CA SER A 914 8.74 30.45 11.00
C SER A 914 7.88 31.68 10.70
N GLN A 915 8.07 32.34 9.55
CA GLN A 915 7.29 33.52 9.15
C GLN A 915 5.79 33.22 9.06
N ILE A 916 5.41 32.06 8.51
CA ILE A 916 4.00 31.67 8.36
C ILE A 916 3.43 30.90 9.55
N GLU A 917 4.24 30.50 10.54
CA GLU A 917 3.80 29.73 11.71
C GLU A 917 2.54 30.32 12.38
N PRO A 918 2.40 31.65 12.59
CA PRO A 918 1.19 32.22 13.19
C PRO A 918 -0.10 31.95 12.42
N ILE A 919 0.00 31.72 11.10
CA ILE A 919 -1.13 31.39 10.22
C ILE A 919 -1.26 29.87 10.12
N ALA A 920 -0.21 29.21 9.65
CA ALA A 920 -0.22 27.80 9.26
C ALA A 920 -0.36 26.84 10.44
N SER A 921 -0.06 27.26 11.67
CA SER A 921 -0.33 26.45 12.87
C SER A 921 -1.80 26.47 13.31
N THR A 922 -2.62 27.35 12.72
CA THR A 922 -4.02 27.57 13.12
C THR A 922 -5.02 27.21 12.02
N VAL A 923 -4.69 27.53 10.77
CA VAL A 923 -5.50 27.21 9.59
C VAL A 923 -4.69 26.40 8.58
N PRO A 924 -5.34 25.55 7.75
CA PRO A 924 -4.62 24.82 6.72
C PRO A 924 -3.95 25.79 5.73
N TYR A 925 -2.66 25.58 5.50
CA TYR A 925 -1.84 26.35 4.57
C TYR A 925 -1.46 25.45 3.40
N MET A 926 -2.35 25.41 2.42
CA MET A 926 -2.22 24.60 1.22
C MET A 926 -1.27 25.27 0.25
N ILE A 927 -0.45 24.48 -0.45
CA ILE A 927 0.56 25.02 -1.37
C ILE A 927 0.44 24.41 -2.77
N ALA A 928 0.87 25.15 -3.79
CA ALA A 928 1.20 24.62 -5.10
C ALA A 928 2.72 24.76 -5.34
N SER A 929 3.26 24.02 -6.31
CA SER A 929 4.64 24.15 -6.76
C SER A 929 4.72 25.22 -7.85
N GLY A 930 5.74 26.08 -7.79
CA GLY A 930 6.11 27.02 -8.84
C GLY A 930 7.52 26.78 -9.38
N ASN A 931 7.97 27.66 -10.28
CA ASN A 931 9.25 27.50 -10.97
C ASN A 931 10.44 27.62 -10.00
N HIS A 932 10.32 28.45 -8.97
CA HIS A 932 11.36 28.57 -7.94
C HIS A 932 11.43 27.38 -6.98
N GLU A 933 10.45 26.47 -7.01
CA GLU A 933 10.53 25.21 -6.31
C GLU A 933 11.12 24.11 -7.19
N ARG A 934 10.71 24.01 -8.46
CA ARG A 934 10.86 22.79 -9.26
C ARG A 934 11.81 22.88 -10.46
N ASP A 935 11.96 24.04 -11.10
CA ASP A 935 12.65 24.14 -12.39
C ASP A 935 14.17 23.92 -12.26
N TRP A 936 14.64 22.84 -12.90
CA TRP A 936 16.06 22.56 -13.04
C TRP A 936 16.35 21.75 -14.31
N PRO A 937 17.44 22.02 -15.05
CA PRO A 937 17.69 21.33 -16.31
C PRO A 937 17.90 19.82 -16.14
N ASN A 938 17.28 19.00 -16.99
CA ASN A 938 17.30 17.53 -16.98
C ASN A 938 16.74 16.89 -15.68
N SER A 939 15.87 17.60 -14.96
CA SER A 939 15.25 17.09 -13.73
C SER A 939 13.87 16.45 -13.94
N GLY A 940 13.34 16.47 -15.17
CA GLY A 940 11.98 16.04 -15.48
C GLY A 940 10.91 17.14 -15.37
N SER A 941 11.29 18.36 -14.99
CA SER A 941 10.43 19.54 -15.13
C SER A 941 10.13 19.82 -16.61
N PHE A 942 8.94 20.34 -16.88
CA PHE A 942 8.53 20.76 -18.22
C PHE A 942 9.30 22.00 -18.68
N TYR A 943 9.58 22.91 -17.75
CA TYR A 943 10.46 24.05 -17.98
C TYR A 943 11.89 23.70 -17.56
N GLU A 944 12.84 23.99 -18.44
CA GLU A 944 14.27 23.67 -18.27
C GLU A 944 15.04 24.89 -17.73
N ASN A 945 14.36 25.75 -16.97
CA ASN A 945 14.97 26.89 -16.29
C ASN A 945 15.83 26.40 -15.11
N ASN A 946 16.59 27.32 -14.50
CA ASN A 946 17.38 27.05 -13.31
C ASN A 946 16.81 27.75 -12.06
N ASP A 947 15.52 28.05 -12.06
CA ASP A 947 14.88 28.98 -11.13
C ASP A 947 14.92 28.46 -9.69
N SER A 948 14.86 27.14 -9.51
CA SER A 948 14.96 26.50 -8.20
C SER A 948 16.36 26.54 -7.58
N GLY A 949 17.37 27.01 -8.31
CA GLY A 949 18.77 27.03 -7.84
C GLY A 949 19.33 25.66 -7.42
N GLY A 950 18.79 24.57 -7.97
CA GLY A 950 19.23 23.20 -7.72
C GLY A 950 18.34 22.41 -6.77
N GLU A 951 17.28 23.02 -6.21
CA GLU A 951 16.34 22.33 -5.31
C GLU A 951 15.48 21.25 -5.98
N CYS A 952 15.15 21.41 -7.28
CA CYS A 952 14.41 20.46 -8.11
C CYS A 952 13.16 19.84 -7.45
N GLY A 953 12.42 20.64 -6.67
CA GLY A 953 11.17 20.27 -6.01
C GLY A 953 11.33 19.58 -4.65
N VAL A 954 12.54 19.10 -4.31
CA VAL A 954 12.79 18.21 -3.17
C VAL A 954 12.42 18.88 -1.84
N VAL A 955 12.76 20.16 -1.68
CA VAL A 955 12.56 20.85 -0.39
C VAL A 955 11.09 21.21 -0.21
N ALA A 956 10.45 21.76 -1.24
CA ALA A 956 9.03 22.09 -1.24
C ALA A 956 8.17 20.86 -0.93
N GLN A 957 8.42 19.74 -1.62
CA GLN A 957 7.65 18.51 -1.45
C GLN A 957 7.87 17.87 -0.07
N THR A 958 8.95 18.21 0.64
CA THR A 958 9.32 17.62 1.94
C THR A 958 8.84 18.48 3.10
N MET A 959 9.09 19.79 3.04
CA MET A 959 8.80 20.75 4.11
C MET A 959 7.29 20.94 4.33
N PHE A 960 6.52 20.76 3.26
CA PHE A 960 5.08 20.86 3.25
C PHE A 960 4.43 19.54 2.83
N TYR A 961 3.25 19.32 3.36
CA TYR A 961 2.39 18.21 2.96
C TYR A 961 1.26 18.74 2.09
N VAL A 962 0.96 18.02 1.01
CA VAL A 962 -0.26 18.16 0.23
C VAL A 962 -0.84 16.77 -0.04
N PRO A 963 -2.17 16.63 -0.14
CA PRO A 963 -2.82 15.32 -0.29
C PRO A 963 -2.73 14.83 -1.74
N THR A 964 -1.53 14.46 -2.17
CA THR A 964 -1.25 13.91 -3.50
C THR A 964 -0.80 12.45 -3.43
N ASP A 965 -1.04 11.68 -4.50
CA ASP A 965 -0.54 10.31 -4.69
C ASP A 965 1.00 10.29 -4.76
N ASN A 966 1.57 11.26 -5.47
CA ASN A 966 2.99 11.37 -5.69
C ASN A 966 3.42 12.81 -5.41
N ARG A 967 4.16 12.98 -4.31
CA ARG A 967 4.61 14.30 -3.83
C ARG A 967 5.53 15.02 -4.82
N ASP A 968 6.17 14.30 -5.73
CA ASP A 968 6.99 14.85 -6.82
C ASP A 968 6.15 15.51 -7.93
N LYS A 969 4.93 15.02 -8.16
CA LYS A 969 4.02 15.54 -9.20
C LYS A 969 3.21 16.75 -8.72
N PHE A 970 3.07 16.92 -7.41
CA PHE A 970 2.49 18.10 -6.75
C PHE A 970 1.05 18.54 -7.10
N TRP A 971 0.35 17.88 -8.03
CA TRP A 971 -1.07 18.15 -8.32
C TRP A 971 -2.02 17.34 -7.41
N TYR A 972 -3.15 17.93 -6.99
CA TYR A 972 -4.11 17.30 -6.05
C TYR A 972 -5.53 17.92 -6.04
N THR A 973 -6.54 17.14 -5.59
CA THR A 973 -7.97 17.52 -5.45
C THR A 973 -8.76 16.54 -4.58
N CYS A 974 -10.07 16.77 -4.33
CA CYS A 974 -11.07 15.95 -3.61
C CYS A 974 -11.90 14.94 -4.42
N PHE A 975 -12.02 13.74 -3.84
CA PHE A 975 -12.96 12.69 -4.21
C PHE A 975 -13.94 12.33 -3.08
N ASP A 976 -15.24 12.21 -3.40
CA ASP A 976 -16.24 11.52 -2.59
C ASP A 976 -17.01 10.49 -3.47
N HIS A 977 -16.90 9.23 -3.05
CA HIS A 977 -17.71 8.02 -3.29
C HIS A 977 -17.58 7.05 -4.49
N LEU A 978 -17.58 5.76 -4.08
CA LEU A 978 -17.91 4.47 -4.75
C LEU A 978 -16.95 3.89 -5.81
N LEU A 979 -15.71 3.58 -5.41
CA LEU A 979 -15.06 2.25 -5.59
C LEU A 979 -13.52 2.29 -5.41
N THR A 980 -12.89 3.46 -5.22
CA THR A 980 -11.54 3.58 -4.64
C THR A 980 -11.36 4.97 -4.01
N PRO A 981 -10.88 5.11 -2.76
CA PRO A 981 -10.70 6.41 -2.12
C PRO A 981 -9.36 7.03 -2.57
N ARG A 982 -9.36 8.16 -3.28
CA ARG A 982 -8.11 8.88 -3.57
C ARG A 982 -8.26 10.41 -3.50
N TYR A 983 -7.82 10.90 -2.33
CA TYR A 983 -7.27 12.21 -1.93
C TYR A 983 -8.16 13.45 -2.06
N SER A 984 -7.93 14.46 -1.22
CA SER A 984 -8.81 15.62 -1.13
C SER A 984 -8.30 16.90 -0.49
N THR A 985 -8.49 18.03 -1.19
CA THR A 985 -8.70 19.33 -0.53
C THR A 985 -10.08 19.88 -0.91
N ASP A 986 -10.93 20.02 0.09
CA ASP A 986 -12.28 20.53 -0.02
C ASP A 986 -12.54 21.43 1.18
N TYR A 987 -13.23 22.53 0.97
CA TYR A 987 -13.60 23.41 2.07
C TYR A 987 -15.08 23.76 1.99
N GLY A 988 -15.92 22.89 2.55
CA GLY A 988 -17.37 23.07 2.53
C GLY A 988 -17.92 23.13 1.11
N MET A 989 -18.40 24.29 0.69
CA MET A 989 -19.00 24.53 -0.64
C MET A 989 -17.96 24.71 -1.75
N PHE A 990 -16.67 24.81 -1.40
CA PHE A 990 -15.59 24.96 -2.36
C PHE A 990 -14.94 23.62 -2.71
N ARG A 991 -14.70 23.43 -4.01
CA ARG A 991 -13.80 22.43 -4.58
C ARG A 991 -12.60 23.13 -5.22
N PHE A 992 -11.40 22.65 -4.94
CA PHE A 992 -10.17 23.15 -5.57
C PHE A 992 -9.49 22.06 -6.41
N CYS A 993 -9.10 22.41 -7.64
CA CYS A 993 -8.23 21.61 -8.49
C CYS A 993 -6.87 22.30 -8.59
N ILE A 994 -5.83 21.75 -7.96
CA ILE A 994 -4.49 22.33 -7.94
C ILE A 994 -3.64 21.62 -8.98
N ALA A 995 -3.17 22.37 -9.96
CA ALA A 995 -2.23 21.93 -10.98
C ALA A 995 -0.80 22.33 -10.60
N ASP A 996 0.16 21.55 -11.09
CA ASP A 996 1.59 21.87 -11.07
C ASP A 996 2.04 22.30 -12.47
N THR A 997 2.32 23.59 -12.61
CA THR A 997 2.72 24.17 -13.90
C THR A 997 4.15 23.82 -14.30
N GLU A 998 4.93 23.21 -13.41
CA GLU A 998 6.29 22.81 -13.73
C GLU A 998 6.34 21.39 -14.31
N HIS A 999 5.18 20.74 -14.47
CA HIS A 999 4.99 19.50 -15.24
C HIS A 999 3.99 19.71 -16.38
N ASP A 1000 4.04 18.84 -17.39
CA ASP A 1000 3.22 19.00 -18.59
C ASP A 1000 1.71 18.83 -18.32
N TRP A 1001 0.91 19.86 -18.60
CA TRP A 1001 -0.54 19.91 -18.38
C TRP A 1001 -1.38 19.66 -19.66
N ARG A 1002 -0.74 19.40 -20.80
CA ARG A 1002 -1.43 19.35 -22.10
C ARG A 1002 -2.30 18.11 -22.26
N GLU A 1003 -3.23 18.17 -23.21
CA GLU A 1003 -4.16 17.06 -23.50
C GLU A 1003 -3.39 15.74 -23.77
N GLY A 1004 -3.78 14.68 -23.04
CA GLY A 1004 -3.13 13.37 -23.09
C GLY A 1004 -2.05 13.14 -22.02
N THR A 1005 -1.66 14.14 -21.23
CA THR A 1005 -0.74 13.94 -20.10
C THR A 1005 -1.47 13.38 -18.89
N GLU A 1006 -0.71 12.81 -17.95
CA GLU A 1006 -1.25 12.34 -16.67
C GLU A 1006 -1.92 13.47 -15.88
N GLN A 1007 -1.29 14.65 -15.86
CA GLN A 1007 -1.84 15.82 -15.19
C GLN A 1007 -3.15 16.28 -15.81
N TYR A 1008 -3.27 16.29 -17.14
CA TYR A 1008 -4.53 16.63 -17.81
C TYR A 1008 -5.66 15.68 -17.43
N HIS A 1009 -5.40 14.37 -17.42
CA HIS A 1009 -6.38 13.38 -16.98
C HIS A 1009 -6.74 13.52 -15.50
N PHE A 1010 -5.79 13.89 -14.66
CA PHE A 1010 -6.04 14.24 -13.27
C PHE A 1010 -6.97 15.47 -13.16
N ILE A 1011 -6.68 16.56 -13.89
CA ILE A 1011 -7.50 17.78 -13.90
C ILE A 1011 -8.91 17.47 -14.40
N GLU A 1012 -9.06 16.68 -15.46
CA GLU A 1012 -10.40 16.28 -15.94
C GLU A 1012 -11.17 15.51 -14.87
N ARG A 1013 -10.54 14.52 -14.23
CA ARG A 1013 -11.18 13.75 -13.14
C ARG A 1013 -11.56 14.63 -11.95
N CYS A 1014 -10.69 15.58 -11.59
CA CYS A 1014 -10.91 16.56 -10.55
C CYS A 1014 -12.21 17.36 -10.77
N LEU A 1015 -12.32 17.92 -11.98
CA LEU A 1015 -13.42 18.78 -12.37
C LEU A 1015 -14.71 17.99 -12.58
N ALA A 1016 -14.62 16.73 -12.98
CA ALA A 1016 -15.78 15.87 -13.22
C ALA A 1016 -16.40 15.29 -11.94
N SER A 1017 -15.62 15.09 -10.88
CA SER A 1017 -16.06 14.37 -9.67
C SER A 1017 -16.91 15.21 -8.71
N VAL A 1018 -16.94 16.53 -8.88
CA VAL A 1018 -17.62 17.42 -7.93
C VAL A 1018 -19.14 17.38 -8.09
N ASP A 1019 -19.84 17.13 -6.99
CA ASP A 1019 -21.29 17.33 -6.91
C ASP A 1019 -21.57 18.83 -6.77
N ARG A 1020 -21.84 19.49 -7.90
CA ARG A 1020 -22.07 20.94 -7.97
C ARG A 1020 -23.34 21.42 -7.26
N GLN A 1021 -24.24 20.51 -6.84
CA GLN A 1021 -25.36 20.89 -5.99
C GLN A 1021 -24.89 21.18 -4.57
N LYS A 1022 -23.98 20.34 -4.05
CA LYS A 1022 -23.37 20.47 -2.72
C LYS A 1022 -22.21 21.46 -2.73
N GLN A 1023 -21.37 21.40 -3.76
CA GLN A 1023 -20.14 22.19 -3.88
C GLN A 1023 -20.20 23.07 -5.13
N PRO A 1024 -20.97 24.16 -5.09
CA PRO A 1024 -21.24 24.99 -6.25
C PRO A 1024 -20.01 25.77 -6.75
N TRP A 1025 -19.02 26.01 -5.88
CA TRP A 1025 -17.86 26.86 -6.16
C TRP A 1025 -16.65 26.03 -6.58
N LEU A 1026 -16.42 25.94 -7.89
CA LEU A 1026 -15.34 25.16 -8.49
C LEU A 1026 -14.18 26.07 -8.89
N ILE A 1027 -13.06 25.91 -8.21
CA ILE A 1027 -11.88 26.78 -8.33
C ILE A 1027 -10.72 25.98 -8.92
N PHE A 1028 -10.13 26.48 -10.00
CA PHE A 1028 -8.88 25.95 -10.55
C PHE A 1028 -7.71 26.80 -10.08
N ILE A 1029 -6.60 26.17 -9.70
CA ILE A 1029 -5.41 26.82 -9.18
C ILE A 1029 -4.19 26.29 -9.94
N ALA A 1030 -3.30 27.20 -10.33
CA ALA A 1030 -2.02 26.89 -10.94
C ALA A 1030 -1.01 28.00 -10.57
N HIS A 1031 0.29 27.73 -10.63
CA HIS A 1031 1.29 28.76 -10.38
C HIS A 1031 1.48 29.67 -11.61
N ARG A 1032 2.11 29.16 -12.68
CA ARG A 1032 2.25 29.91 -13.94
C ARG A 1032 0.90 30.24 -14.57
N VAL A 1033 0.84 31.33 -15.33
CA VAL A 1033 -0.43 31.82 -15.89
C VAL A 1033 -0.86 30.98 -17.09
N LEU A 1034 -1.61 29.90 -16.85
CA LEU A 1034 -2.20 29.09 -17.92
C LEU A 1034 -3.41 29.76 -18.59
N GLY A 1035 -4.04 30.73 -17.91
CA GLY A 1035 -5.22 31.45 -18.37
C GLY A 1035 -4.88 32.72 -19.13
N TYR A 1036 -5.01 33.88 -18.48
CA TYR A 1036 -4.84 35.20 -19.11
C TYR A 1036 -4.05 36.15 -18.21
N SER A 1037 -3.02 36.79 -18.75
CA SER A 1037 -2.27 37.88 -18.12
C SER A 1037 -1.79 38.87 -19.19
N SER A 1038 -1.81 40.14 -18.84
CA SER A 1038 -1.28 41.24 -19.63
C SER A 1038 0.11 41.67 -19.14
N SER A 1039 0.80 40.84 -18.38
CA SER A 1039 2.17 41.09 -17.93
C SER A 1039 3.10 41.30 -19.11
N LEU A 1040 4.03 42.24 -18.96
CA LEU A 1040 4.88 42.71 -20.05
C LEU A 1040 5.74 41.58 -20.65
N PHE A 1041 6.25 40.67 -19.82
CA PHE A 1041 7.14 39.59 -20.28
C PHE A 1041 6.42 38.63 -21.24
N TYR A 1042 5.19 38.20 -20.93
CA TYR A 1042 4.38 37.42 -21.88
C TYR A 1042 4.08 38.18 -23.17
N ALA A 1043 3.74 39.47 -23.06
CA ALA A 1043 3.41 40.29 -24.22
C ALA A 1043 4.61 40.50 -25.17
N ILE A 1044 5.83 40.58 -24.63
CA ILE A 1044 7.08 40.65 -25.42
C ILE A 1044 7.29 39.37 -26.22
N GLU A 1045 6.92 38.22 -25.66
CA GLU A 1045 6.97 36.91 -26.32
C GLU A 1045 5.78 36.69 -27.27
N GLY A 1046 4.88 37.66 -27.41
CA GLY A 1046 3.70 37.57 -28.26
C GLY A 1046 2.56 36.72 -27.67
N SER A 1047 2.52 36.56 -26.34
CA SER A 1047 1.50 35.81 -25.61
C SER A 1047 0.82 36.64 -24.51
N PHE A 1048 -0.23 36.08 -23.90
CA PHE A 1048 -0.96 36.66 -22.76
C PHE A 1048 -1.12 35.63 -21.63
N GLY A 1049 -0.07 34.87 -21.37
CA GLY A 1049 -0.02 33.69 -20.51
C GLY A 1049 1.00 32.71 -21.07
N GLU A 1050 1.20 31.57 -20.40
CA GLU A 1050 2.15 30.57 -20.87
C GLU A 1050 1.80 30.05 -22.28
N PRO A 1051 2.79 29.86 -23.17
CA PRO A 1051 2.58 29.19 -24.44
C PRO A 1051 1.88 27.84 -24.23
N MET A 1052 0.84 27.56 -25.02
CA MET A 1052 -0.01 26.35 -24.88
C MET A 1052 -0.80 26.26 -23.56
N GLY A 1053 -0.77 27.28 -22.70
CA GLY A 1053 -1.40 27.25 -21.38
C GLY A 1053 -2.90 26.93 -21.43
N ARG A 1054 -3.66 27.65 -22.26
CA ARG A 1054 -5.12 27.53 -22.32
C ARG A 1054 -5.65 26.57 -23.39
N ASP A 1055 -4.86 26.25 -24.42
CA ASP A 1055 -5.34 25.61 -25.65
C ASP A 1055 -6.02 24.24 -25.41
N GLY A 1056 -5.50 23.45 -24.46
CA GLY A 1056 -6.13 22.20 -24.01
C GLY A 1056 -7.06 22.37 -22.81
N LEU A 1057 -6.65 23.14 -21.80
CA LEU A 1057 -7.35 23.21 -20.52
C LEU A 1057 -8.66 24.01 -20.56
N GLN A 1058 -8.79 25.00 -21.45
CA GLN A 1058 -10.02 25.78 -21.53
C GLN A 1058 -11.23 24.93 -21.94
N LYS A 1059 -11.02 23.84 -22.68
CA LYS A 1059 -12.08 22.87 -22.99
C LYS A 1059 -12.61 22.21 -21.71
N LEU A 1060 -11.73 21.84 -20.78
CA LEU A 1060 -12.13 21.27 -19.49
C LEU A 1060 -12.80 22.32 -18.61
N TRP A 1061 -12.21 23.52 -18.50
CA TRP A 1061 -12.78 24.62 -17.71
C TRP A 1061 -14.19 24.97 -18.18
N GLN A 1062 -14.41 25.03 -19.49
CA GLN A 1062 -15.71 25.28 -20.08
C GLN A 1062 -16.67 24.11 -19.88
N LYS A 1063 -16.27 22.88 -20.23
CA LYS A 1063 -17.07 21.64 -20.10
C LYS A 1063 -17.61 21.48 -18.68
N TYR A 1064 -16.76 21.63 -17.66
CA TYR A 1064 -17.13 21.45 -16.24
C TYR A 1064 -17.51 22.74 -15.52
N LYS A 1065 -17.54 23.88 -16.24
CA LYS A 1065 -17.93 25.20 -15.74
C LYS A 1065 -17.16 25.59 -14.48
N VAL A 1066 -15.84 25.64 -14.62
CA VAL A 1066 -14.97 26.25 -13.62
C VAL A 1066 -15.36 27.71 -13.45
N ASP A 1067 -15.52 28.13 -12.21
CA ASP A 1067 -16.00 29.48 -11.90
C ASP A 1067 -14.88 30.48 -11.97
N ILE A 1068 -13.78 30.13 -11.30
CA ILE A 1068 -12.62 30.99 -11.14
C ILE A 1068 -11.37 30.13 -11.34
N ALA A 1069 -10.46 30.62 -12.17
CA ALA A 1069 -9.12 30.08 -12.30
C ALA A 1069 -8.10 31.11 -11.80
N VAL A 1070 -7.28 30.74 -10.81
CA VAL A 1070 -6.34 31.66 -10.14
C VAL A 1070 -4.90 31.25 -10.41
N TYR A 1071 -4.04 32.24 -10.68
CA TYR A 1071 -2.64 32.08 -11.04
C TYR A 1071 -1.71 32.95 -10.18
N GLY A 1072 -0.49 32.48 -9.92
CA GLY A 1072 0.62 33.28 -9.37
C GLY A 1072 1.53 33.80 -10.49
N HIS A 1073 2.85 33.69 -10.28
CA HIS A 1073 3.98 33.89 -11.21
C HIS A 1073 4.16 35.32 -11.74
N ALA A 1074 3.09 35.90 -12.27
CA ALA A 1074 3.05 37.31 -12.61
C ALA A 1074 2.82 38.15 -11.33
N HIS A 1075 3.86 38.85 -10.89
CA HIS A 1075 3.86 39.64 -9.65
C HIS A 1075 3.04 40.93 -9.72
N ASN A 1076 1.74 40.80 -9.93
CA ASN A 1076 0.73 41.85 -9.96
C ASN A 1076 -0.66 41.22 -9.72
N TYR A 1077 -1.71 42.05 -9.77
CA TYR A 1077 -3.08 41.57 -9.79
C TYR A 1077 -3.78 41.90 -11.09
N GLU A 1078 -4.47 40.95 -11.69
CA GLU A 1078 -5.31 41.17 -12.86
C GLU A 1078 -6.54 40.26 -12.84
N ARG A 1079 -7.70 40.80 -13.23
CA ARG A 1079 -8.95 40.06 -13.34
C ARG A 1079 -9.58 40.21 -14.71
N THR A 1080 -10.08 39.10 -15.25
CA THR A 1080 -10.78 39.07 -16.52
C THR A 1080 -12.31 39.18 -16.38
N CYS A 1081 -13.01 39.43 -17.49
CA CYS A 1081 -14.41 39.04 -17.65
C CYS A 1081 -14.54 37.50 -17.62
N PRO A 1082 -15.75 36.93 -17.42
CA PRO A 1082 -16.01 35.55 -17.81
C PRO A 1082 -15.64 35.38 -19.29
N VAL A 1083 -14.61 34.59 -19.58
CA VAL A 1083 -13.95 34.55 -20.89
C VAL A 1083 -13.81 33.11 -21.37
N TYR A 1084 -13.99 32.91 -22.67
CA TYR A 1084 -13.70 31.66 -23.36
C TYR A 1084 -13.25 31.98 -24.78
N GLU A 1085 -12.22 31.29 -25.28
CA GLU A 1085 -11.59 31.57 -26.58
C GLU A 1085 -11.33 33.08 -26.80
N ASN A 1086 -10.70 33.71 -25.80
CA ASN A 1086 -10.32 35.13 -25.80
C ASN A 1086 -11.50 36.14 -25.91
N THR A 1087 -12.75 35.68 -25.83
CA THR A 1087 -13.96 36.49 -25.97
C THR A 1087 -14.71 36.58 -24.65
N CYS A 1088 -15.13 37.79 -24.23
CA CYS A 1088 -15.98 37.94 -23.06
C CYS A 1088 -17.36 37.33 -23.31
N MET A 1089 -17.77 36.42 -22.43
CA MET A 1089 -19.05 35.72 -22.47
C MET A 1089 -20.13 36.43 -21.64
N ASN A 1090 -19.72 37.40 -20.83
CA ASN A 1090 -20.58 38.22 -20.00
C ASN A 1090 -19.99 39.63 -19.86
N ASP A 1091 -20.83 40.65 -20.01
CA ASP A 1091 -20.43 42.07 -19.96
C ASP A 1091 -20.50 42.69 -18.55
N GLU A 1092 -21.08 41.98 -17.58
CA GLU A 1092 -21.09 42.40 -16.17
C GLU A 1092 -19.67 42.50 -15.61
N LYS A 1093 -19.44 43.43 -14.67
CA LYS A 1093 -18.09 43.70 -14.14
C LYS A 1093 -17.91 43.30 -12.68
N SER A 1094 -18.99 43.32 -11.90
CA SER A 1094 -18.95 43.13 -10.44
C SER A 1094 -20.12 42.31 -9.87
N HIS A 1095 -21.28 42.23 -10.54
CA HIS A 1095 -22.44 41.49 -10.04
C HIS A 1095 -22.93 40.49 -11.09
N TYR A 1096 -22.34 39.31 -11.09
CA TYR A 1096 -22.74 38.25 -12.02
C TYR A 1096 -23.96 37.50 -11.51
N LYS A 1097 -24.96 37.31 -12.37
CA LYS A 1097 -26.20 36.58 -12.07
C LYS A 1097 -26.42 35.43 -13.04
N GLY A 1098 -26.86 34.29 -12.52
CA GLY A 1098 -27.15 33.11 -13.34
C GLY A 1098 -25.89 32.48 -13.94
N SER A 1099 -26.01 31.94 -15.16
CA SER A 1099 -24.88 31.32 -15.85
C SER A 1099 -23.85 32.37 -16.31
N LEU A 1100 -22.57 32.13 -16.01
CA LEU A 1100 -21.46 33.00 -16.43
C LEU A 1100 -21.07 32.81 -17.90
N ASN A 1101 -21.44 31.67 -18.50
CA ASN A 1101 -21.09 31.26 -19.87
C ASN A 1101 -19.58 31.12 -20.18
N GLY A 1102 -18.70 31.46 -19.24
CA GLY A 1102 -17.25 31.26 -19.29
C GLY A 1102 -16.62 31.39 -17.91
N THR A 1103 -15.32 31.09 -17.81
CA THR A 1103 -14.56 31.12 -16.54
C THR A 1103 -13.97 32.52 -16.30
N ILE A 1104 -13.96 32.98 -15.05
CA ILE A 1104 -13.23 34.19 -14.65
C ILE A 1104 -11.78 33.80 -14.34
N HIS A 1105 -10.83 34.47 -14.96
CA HIS A 1105 -9.40 34.25 -14.72
C HIS A 1105 -8.83 35.39 -13.86
N MET A 1106 -7.98 35.03 -12.90
CA MET A 1106 -7.40 35.97 -11.95
C MET A 1106 -5.90 35.69 -11.79
N VAL A 1107 -5.06 36.69 -12.02
CA VAL A 1107 -3.66 36.69 -11.60
C VAL A 1107 -3.61 37.29 -10.21
N ALA A 1108 -3.04 36.58 -9.26
CA ALA A 1108 -2.88 36.96 -7.85
C ALA A 1108 -1.45 36.64 -7.37
N GLY A 1109 -0.44 36.90 -8.22
CA GLY A 1109 0.98 36.73 -7.88
C GLY A 1109 1.59 37.94 -7.16
N GLY A 1110 0.80 38.94 -6.77
CA GLY A 1110 1.26 40.09 -6.01
C GLY A 1110 1.57 39.82 -4.54
N GLY A 1111 1.93 38.58 -4.14
CA GLY A 1111 2.08 38.22 -2.73
C GLY A 1111 3.25 38.91 -2.03
N GLY A 1112 4.37 39.16 -2.73
CA GLY A 1112 5.50 39.83 -2.12
C GLY A 1112 6.72 40.04 -3.01
N ALA A 1113 6.96 39.16 -3.98
CA ALA A 1113 8.05 39.24 -4.93
C ALA A 1113 8.00 40.50 -5.80
N SER A 1114 9.17 40.95 -6.29
CA SER A 1114 9.32 42.20 -7.03
C SER A 1114 8.31 42.35 -8.17
N LEU A 1115 7.54 43.44 -8.14
CA LEU A 1115 6.36 43.63 -9.00
C LEU A 1115 6.70 43.59 -10.50
N THR A 1116 5.78 43.01 -11.27
CA THR A 1116 5.93 42.84 -12.72
C THR A 1116 5.05 43.82 -13.50
N PRO A 1117 5.62 44.64 -14.41
CA PRO A 1117 4.86 45.65 -15.13
C PRO A 1117 3.89 45.03 -16.16
N PHE A 1118 2.82 45.76 -16.47
CA PHE A 1118 1.88 45.39 -17.53
C PHE A 1118 2.35 45.90 -18.91
N ALA A 1119 1.89 45.22 -19.96
CA ALA A 1119 2.00 45.71 -21.33
C ALA A 1119 1.26 47.05 -21.51
N PRO A 1120 1.73 47.94 -22.41
CA PRO A 1120 1.22 49.31 -22.54
C PRO A 1120 -0.19 49.43 -23.17
N PHE A 1121 -0.87 48.31 -23.41
CA PHE A 1121 -2.21 48.28 -23.99
C PHE A 1121 -3.16 47.41 -23.14
N LYS A 1122 -4.46 47.74 -23.20
CA LYS A 1122 -5.51 47.05 -22.44
C LYS A 1122 -6.31 46.13 -23.37
N THR A 1123 -6.35 44.85 -23.05
CA THR A 1123 -7.13 43.85 -23.79
C THR A 1123 -8.61 43.98 -23.44
N ALA A 1124 -9.50 43.51 -24.33
CA ALA A 1124 -10.96 43.60 -24.12
C ALA A 1124 -11.43 42.83 -22.88
N TRP A 1125 -10.78 41.69 -22.58
CA TRP A 1125 -11.12 40.83 -21.46
C TRP A 1125 -10.58 41.30 -20.11
N SER A 1126 -9.60 42.20 -20.08
CA SER A 1126 -8.98 42.66 -18.82
C SER A 1126 -9.86 43.71 -18.16
N ILE A 1127 -10.53 43.36 -17.06
CA ILE A 1127 -11.43 44.27 -16.35
C ILE A 1127 -10.62 45.19 -15.45
N TYR A 1128 -9.83 44.60 -14.56
CA TYR A 1128 -9.09 45.30 -13.51
C TYR A 1128 -7.62 44.85 -13.50
N ARG A 1129 -6.71 45.79 -13.23
CA ARG A 1129 -5.27 45.56 -13.11
C ARG A 1129 -4.74 46.39 -11.95
N ASP A 1130 -3.82 45.83 -11.18
CA ASP A 1130 -3.12 46.56 -10.13
C ASP A 1130 -1.65 46.17 -10.09
N TYR A 1131 -0.78 47.19 -10.10
CA TYR A 1131 0.66 47.05 -9.95
C TYR A 1131 1.01 47.37 -8.50
N ASP A 1132 0.66 46.44 -7.60
CA ASP A 1132 0.89 46.54 -6.17
C ASP A 1132 0.81 45.14 -5.54
N TYR A 1133 1.16 45.05 -4.26
CA TYR A 1133 1.09 43.82 -3.50
C TYR A 1133 -0.33 43.57 -2.97
N GLY A 1134 -0.81 42.34 -3.04
CA GLY A 1134 -2.12 41.96 -2.54
C GLY A 1134 -2.43 40.46 -2.67
N PHE A 1135 -3.60 40.10 -2.16
CA PHE A 1135 -4.10 38.73 -2.12
C PHE A 1135 -5.62 38.69 -2.29
N LEU A 1136 -6.16 37.52 -2.62
CA LEU A 1136 -7.60 37.29 -2.77
C LEU A 1136 -8.22 36.77 -1.48
N LYS A 1137 -9.45 37.20 -1.22
CA LYS A 1137 -10.36 36.63 -0.21
C LYS A 1137 -11.68 36.24 -0.87
N LEU A 1138 -12.00 34.96 -0.85
CA LEU A 1138 -13.26 34.41 -1.33
C LEU A 1138 -14.15 34.10 -0.13
N THR A 1139 -15.36 34.66 -0.11
CA THR A 1139 -16.34 34.46 0.95
C THR A 1139 -17.60 33.83 0.36
N ALA A 1140 -17.82 32.54 0.61
CA ALA A 1140 -19.10 31.90 0.30
C ALA A 1140 -20.06 32.09 1.47
N PHE A 1141 -21.14 32.82 1.22
CA PHE A 1141 -22.18 33.08 2.23
C PHE A 1141 -23.15 31.90 2.35
N ASN A 1142 -23.43 31.27 1.21
CA ASN A 1142 -24.30 30.12 1.04
C ASN A 1142 -24.03 29.48 -0.34
N HIS A 1143 -24.81 28.47 -0.68
CA HIS A 1143 -24.66 27.72 -1.94
C HIS A 1143 -24.91 28.55 -3.21
N SER A 1144 -25.60 29.69 -3.11
CA SER A 1144 -25.95 30.51 -4.26
C SER A 1144 -25.14 31.80 -4.38
N THR A 1145 -24.41 32.21 -3.34
CA THR A 1145 -23.68 33.49 -3.33
C THR A 1145 -22.23 33.38 -2.84
N VAL A 1146 -21.29 33.76 -3.68
CA VAL A 1146 -19.87 33.96 -3.33
C VAL A 1146 -19.43 35.39 -3.66
N LEU A 1147 -18.68 36.00 -2.76
CA LEU A 1147 -17.99 37.28 -2.93
C LEU A 1147 -16.49 37.04 -3.05
N VAL A 1148 -15.87 37.70 -4.02
CA VAL A 1148 -14.41 37.66 -4.23
C VAL A 1148 -13.89 39.07 -4.06
N GLU A 1149 -12.89 39.23 -3.21
CA GLU A 1149 -12.27 40.50 -2.87
C GLU A 1149 -10.76 40.43 -3.13
N TYR A 1150 -10.23 41.40 -3.86
CA TYR A 1150 -8.80 41.65 -3.92
C TYR A 1150 -8.42 42.70 -2.88
N LYS A 1151 -7.53 42.32 -1.97
CA LYS A 1151 -7.06 43.16 -0.87
C LYS A 1151 -5.58 43.49 -1.05
N LYS A 1152 -5.21 44.77 -0.90
CA LYS A 1152 -3.79 45.16 -0.94
C LYS A 1152 -3.10 44.82 0.37
N SER A 1153 -1.85 44.35 0.28
CA SER A 1153 -1.05 43.98 1.46
C SER A 1153 -0.65 45.18 2.31
N ARG A 1154 -0.54 46.37 1.70
CA ARG A 1154 -0.14 47.60 2.42
C ARG A 1154 -1.12 48.01 3.53
N ASP A 1155 -2.43 47.82 3.31
CA ASP A 1155 -3.49 48.34 4.18
C ASP A 1155 -4.60 47.34 4.52
N GLY A 1156 -4.65 46.18 3.83
CA GLY A 1156 -5.70 45.18 4.01
C GLY A 1156 -7.09 45.66 3.55
N GLN A 1157 -7.19 46.70 2.72
CA GLN A 1157 -8.46 47.20 2.18
C GLN A 1157 -8.79 46.53 0.84
N VAL A 1158 -10.07 46.50 0.49
CA VAL A 1158 -10.56 45.92 -0.77
C VAL A 1158 -10.44 46.96 -1.90
N TYR A 1159 -9.79 46.59 -3.01
CA TYR A 1159 -9.59 47.47 -4.16
C TYR A 1159 -10.30 47.00 -5.43
N ASP A 1160 -10.58 45.70 -5.53
CA ASP A 1160 -11.45 45.14 -6.56
C ASP A 1160 -12.30 44.04 -5.92
N SER A 1161 -13.53 43.88 -6.40
CA SER A 1161 -14.42 42.84 -5.92
C SER A 1161 -15.49 42.49 -6.94
N PHE A 1162 -15.99 41.26 -6.85
CA PHE A 1162 -17.18 40.85 -7.58
C PHE A 1162 -17.94 39.77 -6.82
N MET A 1163 -19.22 39.65 -7.13
CA MET A 1163 -20.13 38.68 -6.54
C MET A 1163 -20.74 37.82 -7.64
N ILE A 1164 -20.80 36.52 -7.41
CA ILE A 1164 -21.56 35.57 -8.24
C ILE A 1164 -22.79 35.16 -7.45
N SER A 1165 -23.98 35.40 -8.01
CA SER A 1165 -25.26 34.99 -7.45
C SER A 1165 -26.01 34.10 -8.44
N ARG A 1166 -26.07 32.80 -8.19
CA ARG A 1166 -26.70 31.83 -9.09
C ARG A 1166 -27.16 30.58 -8.35
N ASP A 1167 -28.12 29.86 -8.93
CA ASP A 1167 -28.65 28.62 -8.37
C ASP A 1167 -28.05 27.39 -9.07
N TYR A 1168 -28.27 26.20 -8.51
CA TYR A 1168 -27.81 24.94 -9.13
C TYR A 1168 -28.32 24.73 -10.56
N ARG A 1169 -29.55 25.19 -10.87
CA ARG A 1169 -30.10 25.15 -12.25
C ARG A 1169 -29.24 25.92 -13.25
N ASP A 1170 -28.59 27.00 -12.82
CA ASP A 1170 -27.75 27.83 -13.68
C ASP A 1170 -26.42 27.13 -13.96
N VAL A 1171 -25.94 26.33 -13.01
CA VAL A 1171 -24.79 25.44 -13.20
C VAL A 1171 -25.13 24.30 -14.17
N LEU A 1172 -26.37 23.82 -14.20
CA LEU A 1172 -26.80 22.77 -15.14
C LEU A 1172 -27.11 23.29 -16.55
N ALA A 1173 -27.56 24.54 -16.69
CA ALA A 1173 -27.99 25.13 -17.96
C ALA A 1173 -26.91 25.09 -19.05
N CYS A 1174 -27.22 24.63 -20.26
CA CYS A 1174 -26.22 24.53 -21.33
C CYS A 1174 -25.58 25.89 -21.67
N THR A 1175 -24.27 25.86 -21.90
CA THR A 1175 -23.49 26.98 -22.42
C THR A 1175 -22.69 26.54 -23.64
N PHE A 1176 -22.04 27.47 -24.34
CA PHE A 1176 -21.18 27.15 -25.48
C PHE A 1176 -20.12 26.13 -25.06
N ASP A 1177 -19.97 25.04 -25.83
CA ASP A 1177 -19.10 23.88 -25.55
C ASP A 1177 -19.27 23.21 -24.16
N SER A 1178 -20.41 23.43 -23.51
CA SER A 1178 -20.82 22.75 -22.27
C SER A 1178 -22.31 22.45 -22.29
N CYS A 1179 -22.69 21.41 -23.06
CA CYS A 1179 -24.03 20.86 -23.10
C CYS A 1179 -23.97 19.34 -23.17
N SER A 1180 -24.57 18.66 -22.20
CA SER A 1180 -24.59 17.20 -22.13
C SER A 1180 -25.42 16.61 -23.26
N SER A 1181 -25.08 15.39 -23.69
CA SER A 1181 -25.87 14.68 -24.69
C SER A 1181 -27.28 14.40 -24.19
N THR A 1182 -28.26 14.57 -25.06
CA THR A 1182 -29.67 14.28 -24.79
C THR A 1182 -30.17 13.15 -25.69
N THR A 1183 -31.03 12.28 -25.18
CA THR A 1183 -31.76 11.30 -26.00
C THR A 1183 -33.12 11.85 -26.42
N LEU A 1184 -33.58 11.49 -27.62
CA LEU A 1184 -34.93 11.82 -28.09
C LEU A 1184 -36.00 10.87 -27.52
N ALA A 1185 -35.61 9.81 -26.81
CA ALA A 1185 -36.55 8.91 -26.13
C ALA A 1185 -37.32 9.66 -25.04
N SER A 1186 -38.64 9.46 -24.99
CA SER A 1186 -39.56 10.09 -24.02
C SER A 1186 -40.24 9.04 -23.15
#